data_AF-A0A0F5F182-F1
#
_entry.id   AF-A0A0F5F182-F1
#
_cell.length_a   1.000
_cell.length_b   1.000
_cell.length_c   1.000
_cell.angle_alpha   90.00
_cell.angle_beta   90.00
_cell.angle_gamma   90.00
#
_symmetry.space_group_name_H-M   'P 1'
#
loop_
_entity.id
_entity.type
_entity.pdbx_description
1 polymer ?
#
loop_
_entity_poly.entity_id
_entity_poly.type
_entity_poly.pdbx_seq_one_letter_code
_entity_poly.pdbx_strand_id
1 'polypeptide(L)'
;MTDNKKTPSIKDSYNEIQAAIRKNKRISPFWLLPFIALCIGAILFFQIVQEQGTNIKITFDNGDGLVAGKTQIRYQGLQIGVVKKVNFTDDLKKVEVQANIYPEAKTVLRENTKFWLVRPSASLAGISGIDALVSGNYITLQPGDGDSEDEFVAENEGPIAQVNEGDLLIHLLADDLGSISIGASVYFKKMPVGKIYDYRFTKDQKKIEIDVVIDKPYAQFVKKSSHFWNISGINANIGLSGISVKMDSLNAIVQGAVAFDSPNDSPQAKKDQQYRLYPNLQAAKRGVEVAITVPNSSGLKAGKTAVYSQDSQIGLLSELSAVENNDDFLQGKLLIDPSAINLFTKNSEIVLRNTKFNLGELSDTQKLLRGEYFDVITAVGEPQTEFTVIKENELLLKQPDTLVLTLTSPETYNISEGQQIYYNNFAIGEIVSQRIEQDNVHFKIAIAGKYRHLIHPDTLFIAASNFEVSVGVDGIKMQAVTPEKWLQGGIRIVAGHQAGKLPATFPLYSDLSNAEAGIVSNNLSPTLTLTTSQLPSIDKGSLVLYRQYEVGKILAIRPKKDHFDVDIFIYPKYRDLLTSKSLFWVESAAQVDITPKGISIQASPITRTLKGAISFDNSGSGNKILYPNEMRAKSAGQVIKLSTEDATNLSKGMPLRYMGLSIGEIDSVELSDDRKILATALINPKYMAIIAKENSKFRLISPQISAGGIENLDSLLQPYIDVEAGNGKERTHFRLAQSVPTTNKYGDGFPLILETKDAMNITTGSPVMYRGVEVGTIRSLELNPIGDRVLVHILIANKHKALVRQNSEFWIASGYGMELGFTGLSINTGSMQQLLKGGIAFSTPSGSVVQPQAKANQRFLLQDKRPKEAINWNLGILDNE
;
A
#
# COMPACT_ATOMS: atom_id res chain seq x y z
N MET A 1 -7.88 -125.62 76.79
CA MET A 1 -8.17 -126.93 77.42
C MET A 1 -7.26 -127.03 78.63
N THR A 2 -7.81 -126.67 79.79
CA THR A 2 -8.12 -127.60 80.89
C THR A 2 -6.87 -128.15 81.54
N ASP A 3 -6.60 -127.58 82.72
CA ASP A 3 -5.90 -128.28 83.78
C ASP A 3 -6.55 -129.65 83.97
N ASN A 4 -5.77 -130.65 83.60
CA ASN A 4 -5.70 -131.95 84.19
C ASN A 4 -4.21 -132.12 84.52
N LYS A 5 -3.94 -132.60 85.74
CA LYS A 5 -2.71 -133.25 86.22
C LYS A 5 -1.48 -132.40 86.63
N LYS A 6 -1.19 -132.65 87.92
CA LYS A 6 0.08 -133.16 88.51
C LYS A 6 1.21 -132.17 88.89
N THR A 7 1.39 -132.06 90.23
CA THR A 7 2.63 -132.28 91.05
C THR A 7 3.92 -131.48 90.71
N PRO A 8 4.82 -131.16 91.68
CA PRO A 8 4.64 -130.67 93.05
C PRO A 8 5.68 -129.59 93.54
N SER A 9 5.44 -129.10 94.77
CA SER A 9 6.40 -128.90 95.90
C SER A 9 7.25 -127.61 96.06
N ILE A 10 6.98 -126.95 97.21
CA ILE A 10 7.89 -126.44 98.28
C ILE A 10 8.21 -124.92 98.41
N LYS A 11 7.87 -124.42 99.61
CA LYS A 11 8.54 -123.48 100.56
C LYS A 11 7.97 -122.07 100.86
N ASP A 12 7.93 -121.87 102.18
CA ASP A 12 8.12 -120.71 103.05
C ASP A 12 6.98 -119.69 103.34
N SER A 13 7.00 -119.34 104.62
CA SER A 13 5.99 -118.80 105.55
C SER A 13 5.63 -117.31 105.35
N TYR A 14 4.44 -116.86 105.83
CA TYR A 14 4.22 -115.62 106.64
C TYR A 14 2.72 -115.36 106.99
N ASN A 15 2.51 -115.03 108.28
CA ASN A 15 1.57 -114.12 108.99
C ASN A 15 0.14 -113.75 108.53
N GLU A 16 -0.78 -113.72 109.52
CA GLU A 16 -1.94 -112.80 109.60
C GLU A 16 -2.29 -112.40 111.05
N ILE A 17 -2.76 -111.14 111.25
CA ILE A 17 -3.50 -110.64 112.44
C ILE A 17 -4.64 -109.72 111.94
N GLN A 18 -5.82 -109.77 112.60
CA GLN A 18 -7.08 -109.11 112.22
C GLN A 18 -7.34 -107.69 112.79
N ALA A 19 -8.32 -106.99 112.19
CA ALA A 19 -8.50 -105.53 112.12
C ALA A 19 -9.73 -104.93 112.85
N ALA A 20 -9.73 -103.59 113.02
CA ALA A 20 -10.77 -102.78 113.66
C ALA A 20 -11.42 -101.76 112.68
N ILE A 21 -12.71 -101.42 112.88
CA ILE A 21 -13.50 -100.51 112.01
C ILE A 21 -14.03 -99.29 112.79
N ARG A 22 -13.95 -98.09 112.19
CA ARG A 22 -14.64 -96.84 112.64
C ARG A 22 -15.28 -96.11 111.44
N LYS A 23 -16.52 -95.63 111.59
CA LYS A 23 -17.34 -94.95 110.54
C LYS A 23 -16.96 -93.47 110.36
N ASN A 24 -16.92 -93.01 109.10
CA ASN A 24 -16.65 -91.65 108.68
C ASN A 24 -17.85 -91.11 107.88
N LYS A 25 -18.39 -89.93 108.22
CA LYS A 25 -19.33 -89.16 107.38
C LYS A 25 -18.58 -87.94 106.83
N ARG A 26 -18.33 -87.91 105.52
CA ARG A 26 -17.94 -86.70 104.78
C ARG A 26 -18.69 -86.66 103.46
N ILE A 27 -19.16 -85.48 103.09
CA ILE A 27 -19.70 -85.17 101.76
C ILE A 27 -18.53 -85.33 100.78
N SER A 28 -18.74 -86.10 99.71
CA SER A 28 -17.70 -86.44 98.73
C SER A 28 -17.13 -85.17 98.07
N PRO A 29 -15.80 -85.03 97.90
CA PRO A 29 -15.16 -83.87 97.26
C PRO A 29 -15.60 -83.62 95.80
N PHE A 30 -16.28 -84.58 95.17
CA PHE A 30 -16.68 -84.51 93.76
C PHE A 30 -17.71 -83.40 93.46
N TRP A 31 -18.43 -82.89 94.48
CA TRP A 31 -19.38 -81.77 94.36
C TRP A 31 -18.74 -80.38 94.43
N LEU A 32 -17.43 -80.27 94.66
CA LEU A 32 -16.72 -78.98 94.65
C LEU A 32 -16.54 -78.44 93.22
N LEU A 33 -16.38 -79.34 92.23
CA LEU A 33 -16.07 -79.00 90.85
C LEU A 33 -17.17 -78.16 90.15
N PRO A 34 -18.48 -78.51 90.25
CA PRO A 34 -19.55 -77.72 89.64
C PRO A 34 -19.72 -76.34 90.28
N PHE A 35 -19.50 -76.23 91.60
CA PHE A 35 -19.59 -74.97 92.32
C PHE A 35 -18.43 -74.02 91.93
N ILE A 36 -17.20 -74.54 91.82
CA ILE A 36 -16.05 -73.76 91.34
C ILE A 36 -16.29 -73.30 89.88
N ALA A 37 -16.79 -74.18 89.01
CA ALA A 37 -17.10 -73.81 87.63
C ALA A 37 -18.18 -72.72 87.55
N LEU A 38 -19.20 -72.77 88.40
CA LEU A 38 -20.24 -71.75 88.48
C LEU A 38 -19.69 -70.42 89.03
N CYS A 39 -18.81 -70.44 90.03
CA CYS A 39 -18.14 -69.23 90.52
C CYS A 39 -17.23 -68.61 89.46
N ILE A 40 -16.45 -69.41 88.72
CA ILE A 40 -15.62 -68.92 87.61
C ILE A 40 -16.50 -68.35 86.48
N GLY A 41 -17.58 -69.04 86.13
CA GLY A 41 -18.54 -68.58 85.13
C GLY A 41 -19.23 -67.27 85.53
N ALA A 42 -19.62 -67.13 86.80
CA ALA A 42 -20.21 -65.90 87.33
C ALA A 42 -19.21 -64.74 87.35
N ILE A 43 -17.94 -65.00 87.72
CA ILE A 43 -16.87 -63.99 87.68
C ILE A 43 -16.59 -63.55 86.25
N LEU A 44 -16.41 -64.50 85.31
CA LEU A 44 -16.19 -64.17 83.89
C LEU A 44 -17.39 -63.44 83.28
N PHE A 45 -18.62 -63.82 83.63
CA PHE A 45 -19.82 -63.10 83.17
C PHE A 45 -19.88 -61.67 83.71
N PHE A 46 -19.60 -61.47 85.00
CA PHE A 46 -19.55 -60.13 85.60
C PHE A 46 -18.44 -59.28 84.99
N GLN A 47 -17.29 -59.89 84.70
CA GLN A 47 -16.16 -59.24 84.06
C GLN A 47 -16.49 -58.84 82.61
N ILE A 48 -17.19 -59.70 81.85
CA ILE A 48 -17.70 -59.37 80.50
C ILE A 48 -18.70 -58.23 80.52
N VAL A 49 -19.60 -58.17 81.51
CA VAL A 49 -20.58 -57.09 81.65
C VAL A 49 -19.90 -55.78 82.05
N GLN A 50 -18.85 -55.83 82.87
CA GLN A 50 -18.12 -54.64 83.31
C GLN A 50 -17.14 -54.10 82.24
N GLU A 51 -16.67 -54.97 81.33
CA GLU A 51 -15.81 -54.61 80.18
C GLU A 51 -16.61 -54.20 78.92
N GLN A 52 -17.95 -54.25 78.94
CA GLN A 52 -18.78 -53.75 77.85
C GLN A 52 -18.81 -52.20 77.86
N GLY A 53 -18.22 -51.60 76.83
CA GLY A 53 -18.30 -50.16 76.56
C GLY A 53 -19.73 -49.65 76.33
N THR A 54 -19.88 -48.33 76.15
CA THR A 54 -21.18 -47.69 75.87
C THR A 54 -21.40 -47.63 74.36
N ASN A 55 -22.49 -48.24 73.88
CA ASN A 55 -22.87 -48.14 72.47
C ASN A 55 -23.63 -46.84 72.22
N ILE A 56 -23.12 -46.02 71.31
CA ILE A 56 -23.74 -44.77 70.87
C ILE A 56 -24.11 -44.84 69.39
N LYS A 57 -25.05 -43.99 69.00
CA LYS A 57 -25.49 -43.81 67.62
C LYS A 57 -25.13 -42.40 67.16
N ILE A 58 -24.44 -42.28 66.02
CA ILE A 58 -24.06 -41.00 65.42
C ILE A 58 -24.60 -40.95 64.00
N THR A 59 -25.41 -39.93 63.68
CA THR A 59 -26.00 -39.73 62.36
C THR A 59 -25.18 -38.75 61.53
N PHE A 60 -24.69 -39.17 60.36
CA PHE A 60 -23.93 -38.35 59.41
C PHE A 60 -24.73 -38.10 58.13
N ASP A 61 -24.48 -36.98 57.44
CA ASP A 61 -25.08 -36.70 56.13
C ASP A 61 -24.48 -37.58 55.00
N ASN A 62 -23.23 -38.06 55.15
CA ASN A 62 -22.56 -38.96 54.21
C ASN A 62 -21.67 -39.99 54.94
N GLY A 63 -21.67 -41.24 54.48
CA GLY A 63 -20.88 -42.36 55.02
C GLY A 63 -19.49 -42.55 54.42
N ASP A 64 -19.07 -41.67 53.50
CA ASP A 64 -17.80 -41.81 52.79
C ASP A 64 -16.58 -41.88 53.74
N GLY A 65 -15.85 -42.99 53.63
CA GLY A 65 -14.68 -43.33 54.45
C GLY A 65 -14.95 -43.74 55.90
N LEU A 66 -16.21 -44.00 56.28
CA LEU A 66 -16.57 -44.66 57.55
C LEU A 66 -16.62 -46.18 57.36
N VAL A 67 -15.85 -46.93 58.15
CA VAL A 67 -15.73 -48.39 58.04
C VAL A 67 -15.91 -49.07 59.39
N ALA A 68 -16.88 -49.97 59.46
CA ALA A 68 -17.13 -50.82 60.62
C ALA A 68 -15.86 -51.59 61.05
N GLY A 69 -15.55 -51.53 62.34
CA GLY A 69 -14.38 -52.17 62.95
C GLY A 69 -13.04 -51.46 62.72
N LYS A 70 -12.98 -50.44 61.85
CA LYS A 70 -11.73 -49.73 61.51
C LYS A 70 -11.74 -48.26 61.89
N THR A 71 -12.84 -47.55 61.65
CA THR A 71 -12.94 -46.13 61.99
C THR A 71 -12.93 -45.95 63.49
N GLN A 72 -11.93 -45.21 63.97
CA GLN A 72 -11.74 -44.92 65.39
C GLN A 72 -12.50 -43.64 65.76
N ILE A 73 -12.96 -43.60 67.01
CA ILE A 73 -13.43 -42.36 67.64
C ILE A 73 -12.29 -41.85 68.50
N ARG A 74 -11.87 -40.61 68.27
CA ARG A 74 -10.73 -40.00 68.96
C ARG A 74 -11.15 -38.72 69.68
N TYR A 75 -10.52 -38.46 70.82
CA TYR A 75 -10.61 -37.20 71.53
C TYR A 75 -9.21 -36.74 71.89
N GLN A 76 -8.85 -35.50 71.52
CA GLN A 76 -7.50 -34.95 71.71
C GLN A 76 -6.37 -35.88 71.21
N GLY A 77 -6.61 -36.59 70.10
CA GLY A 77 -5.66 -37.54 69.51
C GLY A 77 -5.63 -38.94 70.13
N LEU A 78 -6.32 -39.17 71.26
CA LEU A 78 -6.43 -40.49 71.90
C LEU A 78 -7.64 -41.25 71.39
N GLN A 79 -7.49 -42.55 71.11
CA GLN A 79 -8.60 -43.42 70.73
C GLN A 79 -9.47 -43.74 71.94
N ILE A 80 -10.74 -43.38 71.87
CA ILE A 80 -11.75 -43.54 72.93
C ILE A 80 -12.92 -44.44 72.51
N GLY A 81 -12.94 -44.90 71.27
CA GLY A 81 -13.97 -45.81 70.78
C GLY A 81 -13.71 -46.30 69.36
N VAL A 82 -14.58 -47.17 68.88
CA VAL A 82 -14.51 -47.73 67.52
C VAL A 82 -15.90 -47.91 66.93
N VAL A 83 -16.04 -47.57 65.65
CA VAL A 83 -17.27 -47.80 64.90
C VAL A 83 -17.52 -49.30 64.79
N LYS A 84 -18.75 -49.75 65.09
CA LYS A 84 -19.16 -51.16 65.03
C LYS A 84 -20.01 -51.47 63.81
N LYS A 85 -20.93 -50.57 63.43
CA LYS A 85 -21.78 -50.72 62.25
C LYS A 85 -21.98 -49.37 61.57
N VAL A 86 -22.12 -49.41 60.25
CA VAL A 86 -22.43 -48.25 59.41
C VAL A 86 -23.57 -48.68 58.51
N ASN A 87 -24.74 -48.06 58.68
CA ASN A 87 -25.95 -48.35 57.92
C ASN A 87 -26.52 -47.05 57.35
N PHE A 88 -27.31 -47.13 56.30
CA PHE A 88 -28.17 -46.00 55.93
C PHE A 88 -29.37 -45.92 56.88
N THR A 89 -29.91 -44.72 57.08
CA THR A 89 -31.25 -44.55 57.65
C THR A 89 -32.30 -45.16 56.73
N ASP A 90 -33.49 -45.47 57.25
CA ASP A 90 -34.57 -46.13 56.49
C ASP A 90 -34.98 -45.36 55.21
N ASP A 91 -34.78 -44.04 55.20
CA ASP A 91 -35.05 -43.16 54.05
C ASP A 91 -33.88 -43.02 53.07
N LEU A 92 -32.75 -43.69 53.32
CA LEU A 92 -31.50 -43.65 52.56
C LEU A 92 -30.86 -42.26 52.43
N LYS A 93 -31.30 -41.26 53.19
CA LYS A 93 -30.78 -39.88 53.09
C LYS A 93 -29.57 -39.62 53.96
N LYS A 94 -29.43 -40.36 55.07
CA LYS A 94 -28.36 -40.19 56.05
C LYS A 94 -27.72 -41.53 56.37
N VAL A 95 -26.58 -41.47 57.05
CA VAL A 95 -25.82 -42.64 57.49
C VAL A 95 -25.83 -42.71 59.00
N GLU A 96 -26.42 -43.77 59.54
CA GLU A 96 -26.41 -44.11 60.96
C GLU A 96 -25.16 -44.95 61.29
N VAL A 97 -24.32 -44.42 62.19
CA VAL A 97 -23.11 -45.08 62.65
C VAL A 97 -23.31 -45.52 64.09
N GLN A 98 -23.27 -46.82 64.35
CA GLN A 98 -23.25 -47.37 65.70
C GLN A 98 -21.81 -47.58 66.12
N ALA A 99 -21.40 -46.96 67.21
CA ALA A 99 -20.03 -47.03 67.71
C ALA A 99 -20.00 -47.44 69.19
N ASN A 100 -18.93 -48.12 69.58
CA ASN A 100 -18.71 -48.50 70.97
C ASN A 100 -17.62 -47.60 71.57
N ILE A 101 -17.97 -46.88 72.63
CA ILE A 101 -17.10 -45.99 73.39
C ILE A 101 -16.57 -46.73 74.62
N TYR A 102 -15.28 -46.61 74.90
CA TYR A 102 -14.66 -47.26 76.04
C TYR A 102 -15.18 -46.69 77.38
N PRO A 103 -15.30 -47.50 78.44
CA PRO A 103 -15.86 -47.06 79.72
C PRO A 103 -15.22 -45.79 80.30
N GLU A 104 -13.91 -45.61 80.12
CA GLU A 104 -13.13 -44.46 80.56
C GLU A 104 -13.53 -43.13 79.90
N ALA A 105 -14.16 -43.19 78.72
CA ALA A 105 -14.53 -42.02 77.94
C ALA A 105 -16.02 -41.66 78.04
N LYS A 106 -16.82 -42.38 78.85
CA LYS A 106 -18.27 -42.13 78.96
C LYS A 106 -18.62 -40.69 79.38
N THR A 107 -17.73 -40.02 80.12
CA THR A 107 -17.95 -38.65 80.62
C THR A 107 -18.04 -37.59 79.53
N VAL A 108 -17.52 -37.87 78.32
CA VAL A 108 -17.58 -36.94 77.17
C VAL A 108 -18.88 -37.08 76.37
N LEU A 109 -19.73 -38.06 76.68
CA LEU A 109 -21.02 -38.29 76.02
C LEU A 109 -22.11 -37.51 76.74
N ARG A 110 -22.36 -36.29 76.27
CA ARG A 110 -23.28 -35.30 76.86
C ARG A 110 -24.19 -34.75 75.78
N GLU A 111 -25.37 -34.28 76.14
CA GLU A 111 -26.37 -33.73 75.20
C GLU A 111 -25.77 -32.74 74.17
N ASN A 112 -24.85 -31.86 74.59
CA ASN A 112 -24.23 -30.88 73.68
C ASN A 112 -22.88 -31.32 73.08
N THR A 113 -22.52 -32.60 73.17
CA THR A 113 -21.30 -33.13 72.56
C THR A 113 -21.44 -33.17 71.04
N LYS A 114 -20.53 -32.47 70.35
CA LYS A 114 -20.53 -32.38 68.89
C LYS A 114 -19.54 -33.36 68.30
N PHE A 115 -20.00 -34.17 67.35
CA PHE A 115 -19.17 -35.11 66.60
C PHE A 115 -18.96 -34.61 65.17
N TRP A 116 -17.79 -34.85 64.59
CA TRP A 116 -17.57 -34.64 63.15
C TRP A 116 -16.52 -35.60 62.60
N LEU A 117 -16.55 -35.83 61.28
CA LEU A 117 -15.61 -36.71 60.60
C LEU A 117 -14.36 -35.94 60.19
N VAL A 118 -13.19 -36.37 60.65
CA VAL A 118 -11.91 -35.82 60.23
C VAL A 118 -11.38 -36.62 59.04
N ARG A 119 -11.15 -35.92 57.93
CA ARG A 119 -10.56 -36.45 56.70
C ARG A 119 -9.13 -35.94 56.56
N PRO A 120 -8.18 -36.74 56.04
CA PRO A 120 -6.85 -36.24 55.73
C PRO A 120 -6.93 -35.16 54.65
N SER A 121 -6.29 -34.00 54.88
CA SER A 121 -6.19 -32.94 53.88
C SER A 121 -4.73 -32.73 53.50
N ALA A 122 -4.47 -32.80 52.19
CA ALA A 122 -3.15 -32.50 51.64
C ALA A 122 -3.17 -31.06 51.10
N SER A 123 -2.39 -30.18 51.72
CA SER A 123 -2.11 -28.84 51.18
C SER A 123 -0.61 -28.68 50.94
N LEU A 124 -0.22 -27.87 49.95
CA LEU A 124 1.20 -27.56 49.71
C LEU A 124 1.85 -26.77 50.88
N ALA A 125 1.06 -26.27 51.82
CA ALA A 125 1.52 -25.54 53.01
C ALA A 125 1.97 -26.41 54.17
N GLY A 126 1.61 -27.68 54.11
CA GLY A 126 1.73 -28.60 55.23
C GLY A 126 0.60 -29.64 55.18
N ILE A 127 0.89 -30.79 55.77
CA ILE A 127 -0.03 -31.91 55.88
C ILE A 127 -0.73 -31.76 57.23
N SER A 128 -2.01 -31.37 57.23
CA SER A 128 -2.84 -31.43 58.44
C SER A 128 -3.50 -32.80 58.51
N GLY A 129 -3.46 -33.44 59.68
CA GLY A 129 -4.00 -34.79 59.82
C GLY A 129 -3.11 -35.89 59.23
N ILE A 130 -1.78 -35.76 59.31
CA ILE A 130 -0.84 -36.82 58.87
C ILE A 130 -1.14 -38.17 59.53
N ASP A 131 -1.66 -38.14 60.76
CA ASP A 131 -2.13 -39.32 61.49
C ASP A 131 -3.22 -40.06 60.72
N ALA A 132 -4.15 -39.34 60.08
CA ALA A 132 -5.22 -39.90 59.26
C ALA A 132 -4.72 -40.42 57.89
N LEU A 133 -3.55 -39.96 57.42
CA LEU A 133 -2.92 -40.50 56.21
C LEU A 133 -2.44 -41.95 56.41
N VAL A 134 -2.03 -42.30 57.64
CA VAL A 134 -1.59 -43.64 58.03
C VAL A 134 -2.73 -44.47 58.64
N SER A 135 -3.65 -43.84 59.38
CA SER A 135 -4.70 -44.53 60.15
C SER A 135 -6.12 -44.47 59.55
N GLY A 136 -6.31 -43.73 58.45
CA GLY A 136 -7.62 -43.53 57.80
C GLY A 136 -8.47 -42.46 58.49
N ASN A 137 -9.68 -42.25 57.96
CA ASN A 137 -10.64 -41.30 58.54
C ASN A 137 -11.01 -41.70 59.97
N TYR A 138 -11.16 -40.72 60.86
CA TYR A 138 -11.59 -40.93 62.23
C TYR A 138 -12.67 -39.92 62.63
N ILE A 139 -13.55 -40.32 63.53
CA ILE A 139 -14.55 -39.42 64.11
C ILE A 139 -13.91 -38.75 65.31
N THR A 140 -14.03 -37.43 65.42
CA THR A 140 -13.63 -36.70 66.62
C THR A 140 -14.83 -36.04 67.29
N LEU A 141 -14.64 -35.59 68.52
CA LEU A 141 -15.68 -34.89 69.25
C LEU A 141 -15.17 -33.68 70.03
N GLN A 142 -16.08 -32.74 70.30
CA GLN A 142 -15.94 -31.70 71.31
C GLN A 142 -16.96 -31.98 72.43
N PRO A 143 -16.52 -32.22 73.68
CA PRO A 143 -17.42 -32.43 74.80
C PRO A 143 -18.26 -31.18 75.03
N GLY A 144 -19.57 -31.36 75.22
CA GLY A 144 -20.47 -30.31 75.66
C GLY A 144 -20.92 -30.51 77.10
N ASP A 145 -21.73 -29.57 77.57
CA ASP A 145 -22.44 -29.69 78.85
C ASP A 145 -23.79 -30.41 78.66
N GLY A 146 -24.46 -30.78 79.75
CA GLY A 146 -25.79 -31.40 79.74
C GLY A 146 -25.85 -32.79 80.38
N ASP A 147 -26.99 -33.46 80.22
CA ASP A 147 -27.20 -34.83 80.70
C ASP A 147 -26.49 -35.85 79.79
N SER A 148 -26.37 -37.10 80.26
CA SER A 148 -25.77 -38.19 79.48
C SER A 148 -26.65 -38.53 78.28
N GLU A 149 -26.06 -38.61 77.10
CA GLU A 149 -26.76 -38.87 75.84
C GLU A 149 -26.02 -39.97 75.05
N ASP A 150 -26.78 -40.80 74.33
CA ASP A 150 -26.25 -41.90 73.53
C ASP A 150 -26.58 -41.76 72.02
N GLU A 151 -27.45 -40.83 71.63
CA GLU A 151 -27.74 -40.51 70.22
C GLU A 151 -27.26 -39.10 69.83
N PHE A 152 -26.50 -39.02 68.74
CA PHE A 152 -25.85 -37.79 68.27
C PHE A 152 -26.08 -37.55 66.78
N VAL A 153 -26.07 -36.28 66.39
CA VAL A 153 -26.01 -35.84 64.99
C VAL A 153 -24.63 -35.22 64.75
N ALA A 154 -23.94 -35.68 63.72
CA ALA A 154 -22.63 -35.16 63.38
C ALA A 154 -22.73 -33.82 62.63
N GLU A 155 -21.83 -32.90 62.94
CA GLU A 155 -21.65 -31.63 62.25
C GLU A 155 -20.83 -31.85 60.97
N ASN A 156 -21.08 -31.03 59.94
CA ASN A 156 -20.37 -31.12 58.66
C ASN A 156 -18.89 -30.72 58.76
N GLU A 157 -18.59 -29.73 59.60
CA GLU A 157 -17.24 -29.27 59.91
C GLU A 157 -17.14 -28.98 61.41
N GLY A 158 -15.92 -29.06 61.96
CA GLY A 158 -15.70 -28.70 63.36
C GLY A 158 -16.01 -27.22 63.62
N PRO A 159 -16.38 -26.82 64.84
CA PRO A 159 -16.62 -25.43 65.16
C PRO A 159 -15.37 -24.59 64.91
N ILE A 160 -15.59 -23.35 64.43
CA ILE A 160 -14.55 -22.33 64.21
C ILE A 160 -13.68 -22.29 65.47
N ALA A 161 -12.40 -22.67 65.32
CA ALA A 161 -11.45 -22.59 66.43
C ALA A 161 -11.44 -21.13 66.89
N GLN A 162 -11.91 -20.88 68.12
CA GLN A 162 -12.00 -19.53 68.64
C GLN A 162 -10.63 -18.87 68.51
N VAL A 163 -10.60 -17.70 67.86
CA VAL A 163 -9.44 -16.81 67.78
C VAL A 163 -8.86 -16.70 69.19
N ASN A 164 -7.57 -16.98 69.35
CA ASN A 164 -6.96 -17.01 70.68
C ASN A 164 -7.12 -15.66 71.37
N GLU A 165 -7.19 -15.67 72.70
CA GLU A 165 -7.42 -14.47 73.49
C GLU A 165 -6.30 -13.41 73.31
N GLY A 166 -6.60 -12.38 72.51
CA GLY A 166 -5.73 -11.24 72.22
C GLY A 166 -5.25 -11.12 70.78
N ASP A 167 -5.58 -12.06 69.90
CA ASP A 167 -5.34 -11.90 68.46
C ASP A 167 -6.33 -10.87 67.86
N LEU A 168 -5.91 -10.18 66.79
CA LEU A 168 -6.70 -9.15 66.11
C LEU A 168 -7.30 -9.72 64.82
N LEU A 169 -8.63 -9.83 64.78
CA LEU A 169 -9.39 -10.14 63.57
C LEU A 169 -9.69 -8.86 62.79
N ILE A 170 -9.37 -8.85 61.49
CA ILE A 170 -9.72 -7.79 60.54
C ILE A 170 -10.28 -8.41 59.25
N HIS A 171 -10.95 -7.60 58.43
CA HIS A 171 -11.55 -8.02 57.17
C HIS A 171 -10.93 -7.25 56.01
N LEU A 172 -10.44 -7.94 54.99
CA LEU A 172 -9.94 -7.33 53.75
C LEU A 172 -10.98 -7.46 52.64
N LEU A 173 -11.28 -6.37 51.95
CA LEU A 173 -12.18 -6.32 50.81
C LEU A 173 -11.38 -6.27 49.51
N ALA A 174 -11.65 -7.22 48.61
CA ALA A 174 -11.02 -7.33 47.32
C ALA A 174 -12.07 -7.51 46.21
N ASP A 175 -11.72 -7.12 44.98
CA ASP A 175 -12.57 -7.34 43.80
C ASP A 175 -12.54 -8.82 43.35
N ASP A 176 -11.42 -9.52 43.62
CA ASP A 176 -11.26 -10.96 43.47
C ASP A 176 -10.30 -11.55 44.52
N LEU A 177 -10.26 -12.88 44.67
CA LEU A 177 -9.47 -13.58 45.70
C LEU A 177 -7.99 -13.70 45.29
N GLY A 178 -7.71 -13.59 43.99
CA GLY A 178 -6.41 -13.85 43.41
C GLY A 178 -5.88 -15.25 43.74
N SER A 179 -4.61 -15.32 44.11
CA SER A 179 -3.91 -16.55 44.50
C SER A 179 -3.83 -16.76 46.02
N ILE A 180 -4.70 -16.12 46.80
CA ILE A 180 -4.70 -16.19 48.26
C ILE A 180 -5.50 -17.41 48.73
N SER A 181 -4.88 -18.30 49.51
CA SER A 181 -5.55 -19.45 50.13
C SER A 181 -5.70 -19.27 51.65
N ILE A 182 -6.58 -20.07 52.26
CA ILE A 182 -6.63 -20.22 53.72
C ILE A 182 -5.25 -20.68 54.21
N GLY A 183 -4.78 -20.08 55.30
CA GLY A 183 -3.44 -20.31 55.88
C GLY A 183 -2.33 -19.45 55.27
N ALA A 184 -2.60 -18.69 54.20
CA ALA A 184 -1.63 -17.76 53.62
C ALA A 184 -1.13 -16.75 54.68
N SER A 185 0.16 -16.43 54.65
CA SER A 185 0.76 -15.56 55.66
C SER A 185 0.49 -14.08 55.38
N VAL A 186 0.31 -13.32 56.46
CA VAL A 186 0.26 -11.85 56.41
C VAL A 186 1.58 -11.29 56.91
N TYR A 187 2.18 -10.39 56.14
CA TYR A 187 3.52 -9.87 56.38
C TYR A 187 3.50 -8.40 56.76
N PHE A 188 4.31 -8.05 57.76
CA PHE A 188 4.68 -6.68 58.09
C PHE A 188 6.20 -6.56 58.03
N LYS A 189 6.73 -5.64 57.23
CA LYS A 189 8.18 -5.49 57.00
C LYS A 189 8.89 -6.84 56.71
N LYS A 190 8.26 -7.68 55.88
CA LYS A 190 8.72 -9.03 55.50
C LYS A 190 8.77 -10.07 56.63
N MET A 191 8.22 -9.77 57.81
CA MET A 191 8.03 -10.76 58.88
C MET A 191 6.58 -11.27 58.87
N PRO A 192 6.33 -12.59 58.98
CA PRO A 192 4.98 -13.13 59.11
C PRO A 192 4.41 -12.74 60.48
N VAL A 193 3.25 -12.10 60.49
CA VAL A 193 2.61 -11.53 61.68
C VAL A 193 1.16 -11.98 61.87
N GLY A 194 0.66 -12.82 60.96
CA GLY A 194 -0.70 -13.31 60.98
C GLY A 194 -0.97 -14.23 59.80
N LYS A 195 -2.21 -14.67 59.66
CA LYS A 195 -2.65 -15.60 58.62
C LYS A 195 -4.04 -15.27 58.11
N ILE A 196 -4.29 -15.63 56.85
CA ILE A 196 -5.63 -15.69 56.27
C ILE A 196 -6.36 -16.86 56.91
N TYR A 197 -7.50 -16.57 57.54
CA TYR A 197 -8.28 -17.56 58.26
C TYR A 197 -9.41 -18.13 57.40
N ASP A 198 -10.15 -17.27 56.73
CA ASP A 198 -11.30 -17.64 55.89
C ASP A 198 -11.54 -16.57 54.79
N TYR A 199 -12.37 -16.87 53.79
CA TYR A 199 -12.84 -15.91 52.81
C TYR A 199 -14.24 -16.25 52.31
N ARG A 200 -15.03 -15.23 51.96
CA ARG A 200 -16.42 -15.37 51.51
C ARG A 200 -16.82 -14.23 50.58
N PHE A 201 -17.84 -14.46 49.77
CA PHE A 201 -18.48 -13.36 49.04
C PHE A 201 -19.17 -12.41 50.03
N THR A 202 -19.11 -11.11 49.75
CA THR A 202 -19.93 -10.12 50.44
C THR A 202 -21.43 -10.39 50.20
N LYS A 203 -22.31 -9.86 51.06
CA LYS A 203 -23.77 -10.12 50.95
C LYS A 203 -24.38 -9.73 49.59
N ASP A 204 -23.79 -8.75 48.91
CA ASP A 204 -24.19 -8.29 47.58
C ASP A 204 -23.52 -9.06 46.42
N GLN A 205 -22.66 -10.04 46.74
CA GLN A 205 -21.88 -10.87 45.80
C GLN A 205 -20.97 -10.10 44.84
N LYS A 206 -20.66 -8.82 45.12
CA LYS A 206 -19.82 -7.99 44.25
C LYS A 206 -18.33 -8.06 44.59
N LYS A 207 -17.99 -8.41 45.84
CA LYS A 207 -16.63 -8.42 46.36
C LYS A 207 -16.39 -9.66 47.20
N ILE A 208 -15.11 -9.88 47.54
CA ILE A 208 -14.68 -10.95 48.42
C ILE A 208 -14.19 -10.31 49.72
N GLU A 209 -14.75 -10.78 50.84
CA GLU A 209 -14.32 -10.46 52.19
C GLU A 209 -13.39 -11.57 52.66
N ILE A 210 -12.17 -11.20 53.03
CA ILE A 210 -11.10 -12.11 53.46
C ILE A 210 -10.82 -11.84 54.94
N ASP A 211 -11.00 -12.85 55.77
CA ASP A 211 -10.77 -12.77 57.21
C ASP A 211 -9.30 -13.00 57.52
N VAL A 212 -8.72 -12.07 58.25
CA VAL A 212 -7.31 -12.07 58.61
C VAL A 212 -7.17 -12.00 60.11
N VAL A 213 -6.43 -12.96 60.65
CA VAL A 213 -6.06 -13.00 62.06
C VAL A 213 -4.60 -12.59 62.19
N ILE A 214 -4.36 -11.51 62.93
CA ILE A 214 -3.02 -11.00 63.27
C ILE A 214 -2.70 -11.42 64.69
N ASP A 215 -1.54 -12.04 64.90
CA ASP A 215 -1.16 -12.57 66.20
C ASP A 215 -1.02 -11.43 67.24
N LYS A 216 -1.40 -11.71 68.48
CA LYS A 216 -1.39 -10.75 69.61
C LYS A 216 -0.14 -9.84 69.71
N PRO A 217 1.11 -10.33 69.56
CA PRO A 217 2.30 -9.46 69.65
C PRO A 217 2.38 -8.39 68.55
N TYR A 218 1.68 -8.59 67.43
CA TYR A 218 1.77 -7.78 66.23
C TYR A 218 0.51 -6.95 65.95
N ALA A 219 -0.59 -7.19 66.66
CA ALA A 219 -1.84 -6.42 66.55
C ALA A 219 -1.61 -4.90 66.62
N GLN A 220 -0.63 -4.44 67.42
CA GLN A 220 -0.29 -3.03 67.56
C GLN A 220 0.24 -2.33 66.30
N PHE A 221 0.74 -3.10 65.32
CA PHE A 221 1.26 -2.60 64.05
C PHE A 221 0.14 -2.32 63.05
N VAL A 222 -1.05 -2.87 63.24
CA VAL A 222 -2.21 -2.55 62.41
C VAL A 222 -2.87 -1.27 62.92
N LYS A 223 -2.95 -0.27 62.05
CA LYS A 223 -3.53 1.05 62.32
C LYS A 223 -4.79 1.26 61.49
N LYS A 224 -5.58 2.27 61.82
CA LYS A 224 -6.78 2.59 61.03
C LYS A 224 -6.48 2.92 59.57
N SER A 225 -5.31 3.50 59.30
CA SER A 225 -4.88 3.92 57.95
C SER A 225 -3.87 2.94 57.30
N SER A 226 -3.82 1.69 57.77
CA SER A 226 -3.01 0.65 57.16
C SER A 226 -3.45 0.36 55.73
N HIS A 227 -2.50 0.19 54.83
CA HIS A 227 -2.77 -0.25 53.46
C HIS A 227 -2.28 -1.68 53.31
N PHE A 228 -3.16 -2.57 52.84
CA PHE A 228 -2.87 -3.99 52.62
C PHE A 228 -2.76 -4.23 51.11
N TRP A 229 -1.77 -4.98 50.66
CA TRP A 229 -1.65 -5.35 49.25
C TRP A 229 -1.28 -6.82 49.06
N ASN A 230 -1.70 -7.35 47.93
CA ASN A 230 -1.40 -8.69 47.51
C ASN A 230 0.08 -8.78 47.06
N ILE A 231 0.83 -9.73 47.61
CA ILE A 231 2.22 -10.05 47.21
C ILE A 231 2.34 -11.48 46.64
N SER A 232 1.21 -12.06 46.23
CA SER A 232 1.13 -13.41 45.69
C SER A 232 1.62 -13.46 44.25
N GLY A 233 2.28 -14.55 43.89
CA GLY A 233 2.79 -14.80 42.54
C GLY A 233 4.18 -14.21 42.26
N ILE A 234 4.60 -14.28 41.00
CA ILE A 234 5.92 -13.85 40.53
C ILE A 234 5.77 -12.53 39.78
N ASN A 235 6.41 -11.47 40.25
CA ASN A 235 6.52 -10.22 39.50
C ASN A 235 7.84 -10.19 38.73
N ALA A 236 7.77 -10.54 37.44
CA ALA A 236 8.88 -10.51 36.52
C ALA A 236 8.75 -9.29 35.59
N ASN A 237 9.63 -8.31 35.76
CA ASN A 237 9.75 -7.20 34.83
C ASN A 237 10.84 -7.55 33.82
N ILE A 238 10.43 -7.78 32.57
CA ILE A 238 11.32 -8.07 31.45
C ILE A 238 11.53 -6.76 30.68
N GLY A 239 12.76 -6.24 30.73
CA GLY A 239 13.17 -5.07 29.96
C GLY A 239 14.42 -5.36 29.14
N LEU A 240 14.79 -4.44 28.23
CA LEU A 240 16.00 -4.58 27.41
C LEU A 240 17.30 -4.56 28.24
N SER A 241 17.26 -3.97 29.44
CA SER A 241 18.38 -4.00 30.40
C SER A 241 18.49 -5.32 31.18
N GLY A 242 17.61 -6.29 30.92
CA GLY A 242 17.60 -7.61 31.55
C GLY A 242 16.27 -7.96 32.24
N ILE A 243 16.26 -9.12 32.87
CA ILE A 243 15.10 -9.65 33.59
C ILE A 243 15.27 -9.33 35.08
N SER A 244 14.39 -8.48 35.62
CA SER A 244 14.29 -8.25 37.06
C SER A 244 13.13 -9.05 37.61
N VAL A 245 13.44 -10.16 38.26
CA VAL A 245 12.45 -10.98 38.97
C VAL A 245 12.52 -10.62 40.44
N LYS A 246 11.47 -9.99 40.95
CA LYS A 246 11.34 -9.68 42.38
C LYS A 246 10.42 -10.72 43.01
N MET A 247 10.99 -11.50 43.93
CA MET A 247 10.25 -12.45 44.76
C MET A 247 10.39 -12.00 46.21
N ASP A 248 9.28 -11.58 46.83
CA ASP A 248 9.29 -11.21 48.24
C ASP A 248 9.29 -12.43 49.16
N SER A 249 8.65 -13.53 48.76
CA SER A 249 8.63 -14.80 49.51
C SER A 249 8.31 -15.99 48.58
N LEU A 250 9.08 -17.07 48.67
CA LEU A 250 8.79 -18.33 47.96
C LEU A 250 7.44 -18.94 48.39
N ASN A 251 7.07 -18.82 49.67
CA ASN A 251 5.79 -19.30 50.18
C ASN A 251 4.61 -18.50 49.60
N ALA A 252 4.81 -17.19 49.36
CA ALA A 252 3.78 -16.33 48.76
C ALA A 252 3.46 -16.69 47.29
N ILE A 253 4.35 -17.39 46.59
CA ILE A 253 4.08 -17.87 45.22
C ILE A 253 3.08 -19.02 45.25
N VAL A 254 3.11 -19.86 46.29
CA VAL A 254 2.39 -21.14 46.34
C VAL A 254 1.03 -21.02 47.04
N GLN A 255 0.96 -20.30 48.15
CA GLN A 255 -0.27 -20.14 48.95
C GLN A 255 -0.87 -18.74 48.85
N GLY A 256 -0.16 -17.83 48.16
CA GLY A 256 -0.42 -16.41 48.28
C GLY A 256 0.06 -15.83 49.60
N ALA A 257 0.11 -14.50 49.65
CA ALA A 257 0.37 -13.74 50.86
C ALA A 257 -0.13 -12.30 50.72
N VAL A 258 -0.40 -11.69 51.87
CA VAL A 258 -0.76 -10.28 51.98
C VAL A 258 0.36 -9.57 52.74
N ALA A 259 0.74 -8.37 52.31
CA ALA A 259 1.61 -7.50 53.09
C ALA A 259 0.87 -6.21 53.44
N PHE A 260 1.29 -5.54 54.51
CA PHE A 260 0.76 -4.24 54.85
C PHE A 260 1.82 -3.26 55.35
N ASP A 261 1.48 -1.98 55.27
CA ASP A 261 2.21 -0.87 55.86
C ASP A 261 1.26 0.07 56.60
N SER A 262 1.77 0.67 57.68
CA SER A 262 1.01 1.48 58.60
C SER A 262 1.73 2.81 58.86
N PRO A 263 1.03 3.94 58.77
CA PRO A 263 1.65 5.22 59.07
C PRO A 263 1.79 5.39 60.60
N ASN A 264 2.85 6.10 61.03
CA ASN A 264 3.18 6.24 62.45
C ASN A 264 2.15 7.05 63.25
N ASP A 265 1.41 7.92 62.56
CA ASP A 265 0.48 8.93 63.10
C ASP A 265 -1.00 8.52 63.01
N SER A 266 -1.30 7.21 62.93
CA SER A 266 -2.67 6.69 62.88
C SER A 266 -3.03 5.87 64.14
N PRO A 267 -4.28 5.98 64.66
CA PRO A 267 -4.74 5.18 65.79
C PRO A 267 -4.69 3.67 65.51
N GLN A 268 -4.60 2.84 66.55
CA GLN A 268 -4.67 1.37 66.41
C GLN A 268 -6.01 0.92 65.81
N ALA A 269 -5.94 -0.15 65.04
CA ALA A 269 -7.11 -0.81 64.46
C ALA A 269 -8.02 -1.40 65.54
N LYS A 270 -9.33 -1.42 65.28
CA LYS A 270 -10.30 -2.13 66.11
C LYS A 270 -10.49 -3.57 65.58
N LYS A 271 -10.99 -4.46 66.45
CA LYS A 271 -11.46 -5.78 66.03
C LYS A 271 -12.57 -5.63 64.97
N ASP A 272 -12.57 -6.51 63.98
CA ASP A 272 -13.52 -6.58 62.87
C ASP A 272 -13.47 -5.34 61.95
N GLN A 273 -12.35 -4.61 61.94
CA GLN A 273 -12.17 -3.45 61.06
C GLN A 273 -11.92 -3.88 59.61
N GLN A 274 -12.55 -3.17 58.67
CA GLN A 274 -12.43 -3.41 57.23
C GLN A 274 -11.30 -2.58 56.59
N TYR A 275 -10.59 -3.19 55.65
CA TYR A 275 -9.55 -2.57 54.83
C TYR A 275 -9.69 -2.99 53.35
N ARG A 276 -9.19 -2.17 52.42
CA ARG A 276 -9.07 -2.56 51.01
C ARG A 276 -7.79 -3.38 50.82
N LEU A 277 -7.90 -4.47 50.06
CA LEU A 277 -6.76 -5.20 49.54
C LEU A 277 -6.38 -4.65 48.16
N TYR A 278 -5.25 -3.97 48.07
CA TYR A 278 -4.71 -3.46 46.81
C TYR A 278 -4.05 -4.60 46.00
N PRO A 279 -4.07 -4.53 44.66
CA PRO A 279 -3.52 -5.59 43.81
C PRO A 279 -1.99 -5.73 43.91
N ASN A 280 -1.27 -4.68 44.30
CA ASN A 280 0.18 -4.69 44.48
C ASN A 280 0.64 -3.47 45.30
N LEU A 281 1.93 -3.43 45.66
CA LEU A 281 2.55 -2.33 46.41
C LEU A 281 2.40 -0.96 45.73
N GLN A 282 2.48 -0.88 44.40
CA GLN A 282 2.41 0.40 43.70
C GLN A 282 1.02 1.03 43.81
N ALA A 283 -0.04 0.21 43.72
CA ALA A 283 -1.41 0.65 43.93
C ALA A 283 -1.71 1.03 45.40
N ALA A 284 -0.94 0.51 46.35
CA ALA A 284 -1.07 0.80 47.78
C ALA A 284 -0.26 2.01 48.26
N LYS A 285 0.55 2.63 47.39
CA LYS A 285 1.35 3.81 47.75
C LYS A 285 0.44 4.99 48.11
N ARG A 286 0.91 5.81 49.04
CA ARG A 286 0.25 7.07 49.42
C ARG A 286 0.81 8.19 48.54
N GLY A 287 -0.05 9.09 48.07
CA GLY A 287 0.31 10.23 47.22
C GLY A 287 -0.76 11.31 47.22
N VAL A 288 -0.53 12.40 46.50
CA VAL A 288 -1.52 13.45 46.28
C VAL A 288 -2.28 13.15 44.99
N GLU A 289 -3.61 13.16 45.05
CA GLU A 289 -4.46 12.94 43.87
C GLU A 289 -4.54 14.23 43.04
N VAL A 290 -4.30 14.09 41.73
CA VAL A 290 -4.50 15.13 40.72
C VAL A 290 -5.52 14.60 39.70
N ALA A 291 -6.69 15.20 39.64
CA ALA A 291 -7.73 14.84 38.68
C ALA A 291 -7.35 15.30 37.27
N ILE A 292 -7.60 14.44 36.28
CA ILE A 292 -7.31 14.73 34.88
C ILE A 292 -8.50 14.39 33.97
N THR A 293 -8.71 15.22 32.96
CA THR A 293 -9.54 14.89 31.79
C THR A 293 -8.60 14.59 30.63
N VAL A 294 -8.70 13.39 30.06
CA VAL A 294 -7.78 12.88 29.03
C VAL A 294 -8.53 12.62 27.74
N PRO A 295 -7.99 12.95 26.56
CA PRO A 295 -8.57 12.47 25.31
C PRO A 295 -8.56 10.93 25.29
N ASN A 296 -9.62 10.33 24.75
CA ASN A 296 -9.75 8.89 24.68
C ASN A 296 -8.59 8.29 23.85
N SER A 297 -7.74 7.49 24.48
CA SER A 297 -6.62 6.78 23.84
C SER A 297 -6.56 5.33 24.31
N SER A 298 -6.16 4.43 23.41
CA SER A 298 -6.17 2.99 23.67
C SER A 298 -5.04 2.50 24.58
N GLY A 299 -4.04 3.32 24.88
CA GLY A 299 -2.82 2.91 25.59
C GLY A 299 -2.83 3.17 27.10
N LEU A 300 -3.75 3.99 27.62
CA LEU A 300 -3.81 4.36 29.03
C LEU A 300 -4.30 3.22 29.92
N LYS A 301 -3.57 2.94 31.00
CA LYS A 301 -3.87 1.87 31.96
C LYS A 301 -3.64 2.32 33.39
N ALA A 302 -4.71 2.29 34.19
CA ALA A 302 -4.65 2.50 35.63
C ALA A 302 -3.65 1.52 36.30
N GLY A 303 -2.85 2.03 37.22
CA GLY A 303 -1.76 1.33 37.91
C GLY A 303 -0.50 1.10 37.06
N LYS A 304 -0.48 1.48 35.77
CA LYS A 304 0.64 1.22 34.84
C LYS A 304 1.17 2.46 34.15
N THR A 305 0.31 3.35 33.66
CA THR A 305 0.74 4.57 32.96
C THR A 305 1.44 5.51 33.95
N ALA A 306 2.68 5.87 33.66
CA ALA A 306 3.52 6.70 34.53
C ALA A 306 3.37 8.20 34.22
N VAL A 307 3.66 9.03 35.22
CA VAL A 307 3.75 10.48 35.12
C VAL A 307 5.20 10.89 35.29
N TYR A 308 5.72 11.69 34.38
CA TYR A 308 7.10 12.17 34.35
C TYR A 308 7.17 13.68 34.44
N SER A 309 8.30 14.17 34.96
CA SER A 309 8.76 15.55 34.80
C SER A 309 10.28 15.51 34.66
N GLN A 310 10.82 16.16 33.63
CA GLN A 310 12.28 16.18 33.37
C GLN A 310 12.90 14.76 33.42
N ASP A 311 12.28 13.81 32.73
CA ASP A 311 12.66 12.38 32.69
C ASP A 311 12.62 11.59 34.00
N SER A 312 12.24 12.22 35.11
CA SER A 312 12.04 11.54 36.39
C SER A 312 10.58 11.13 36.55
N GLN A 313 10.32 9.87 36.90
CA GLN A 313 8.97 9.43 37.24
C GLN A 313 8.55 10.05 38.58
N ILE A 314 7.43 10.77 38.58
CA ILE A 314 6.90 11.52 39.73
C ILE A 314 5.50 11.06 40.15
N GLY A 315 4.93 10.09 39.45
CA GLY A 315 3.60 9.56 39.76
C GLY A 315 3.13 8.49 38.78
N LEU A 316 1.86 8.13 38.90
CA LEU A 316 1.19 7.15 38.04
C LEU A 316 -0.31 7.45 37.91
N LEU A 317 -0.93 6.97 36.84
CA LEU A 317 -2.38 6.96 36.67
C LEU A 317 -2.99 5.94 37.62
N SER A 318 -3.76 6.35 38.62
CA SER A 318 -4.39 5.45 39.61
C SER A 318 -5.79 5.01 39.20
N GLU A 319 -6.56 5.89 38.57
CA GLU A 319 -7.94 5.62 38.14
C GLU A 319 -8.17 6.15 36.71
N LEU A 320 -9.02 5.44 35.95
CA LEU A 320 -9.47 5.85 34.63
C LEU A 320 -10.89 5.33 34.42
N SER A 321 -11.78 6.19 33.96
CA SER A 321 -13.20 5.92 33.76
C SER A 321 -13.73 6.67 32.55
N ALA A 322 -14.74 6.10 31.90
CA ALA A 322 -15.45 6.77 30.82
C ALA A 322 -16.30 7.92 31.37
N VAL A 323 -16.44 9.00 30.60
CA VAL A 323 -17.32 10.11 30.93
C VAL A 323 -18.72 9.81 30.41
N GLU A 324 -19.74 9.92 31.25
CA GLU A 324 -21.14 9.73 30.81
C GLU A 324 -21.47 10.73 29.69
N ASN A 325 -21.97 10.22 28.55
CA ASN A 325 -22.35 10.98 27.35
C ASN A 325 -21.20 11.69 26.61
N ASN A 326 -19.95 11.26 26.76
CA ASN A 326 -18.83 11.78 25.98
C ASN A 326 -17.79 10.70 25.68
N ASP A 327 -17.76 10.22 24.43
CA ASP A 327 -16.83 9.16 23.99
C ASP A 327 -15.43 9.69 23.63
N ASP A 328 -15.27 11.01 23.51
CA ASP A 328 -13.99 11.64 23.12
C ASP A 328 -13.04 11.83 24.30
N PHE A 329 -13.55 11.79 25.54
CA PHE A 329 -12.78 12.05 26.76
C PHE A 329 -13.01 11.03 27.85
N LEU A 330 -11.96 10.78 28.64
CA LEU A 330 -11.95 9.95 29.82
C LEU A 330 -11.64 10.81 31.05
N GLN A 331 -12.20 10.45 32.21
CA GLN A 331 -11.81 11.01 33.50
C GLN A 331 -10.86 10.08 34.22
N GLY A 332 -9.76 10.62 34.71
CA GLY A 332 -8.76 9.85 35.46
C GLY A 332 -8.23 10.60 36.67
N LYS A 333 -7.48 9.88 37.49
CA LYS A 333 -6.72 10.45 38.60
C LYS A 333 -5.27 10.03 38.51
N LEU A 334 -4.38 10.99 38.71
CA LEU A 334 -2.96 10.76 38.89
C LEU A 334 -2.64 10.72 40.37
N LEU A 335 -1.88 9.71 40.79
CA LEU A 335 -1.31 9.62 42.12
C LEU A 335 0.14 10.12 42.05
N ILE A 336 0.36 11.30 42.61
CA ILE A 336 1.63 12.03 42.53
C ILE A 336 2.42 11.88 43.84
N ASP A 337 3.73 11.71 43.72
CA ASP A 337 4.62 11.71 44.88
C ASP A 337 4.54 13.07 45.62
N PRO A 338 4.36 13.11 46.96
CA PRO A 338 4.17 14.36 47.69
C PRO A 338 5.29 15.40 47.50
N SER A 339 6.52 14.97 47.20
CA SER A 339 7.63 15.87 46.89
C SER A 339 7.50 16.59 45.54
N ALA A 340 6.66 16.09 44.63
CA ALA A 340 6.48 16.61 43.28
C ALA A 340 5.20 17.45 43.13
N ILE A 341 4.38 17.61 44.18
CA ILE A 341 3.11 18.32 44.06
C ILE A 341 3.27 19.80 43.66
N ASN A 342 4.38 20.43 44.03
CA ASN A 342 4.67 21.82 43.68
C ASN A 342 4.89 22.05 42.17
N LEU A 343 5.00 20.97 41.38
CA LEU A 343 5.13 21.04 39.93
C LEU A 343 3.77 21.27 39.23
N PHE A 344 2.66 21.10 39.95
CA PHE A 344 1.30 21.21 39.44
C PHE A 344 0.72 22.58 39.81
N THR A 345 0.78 23.52 38.88
CA THR A 345 0.25 24.88 39.04
C THR A 345 -0.76 25.19 37.94
N LYS A 346 -1.50 26.30 38.07
CA LYS A 346 -2.42 26.81 37.03
C LYS A 346 -1.78 26.98 35.64
N ASN A 347 -0.47 27.19 35.59
CA ASN A 347 0.27 27.42 34.35
C ASN A 347 1.00 26.16 33.85
N SER A 348 1.00 25.08 34.63
CA SER A 348 1.58 23.80 34.21
C SER A 348 0.68 23.13 33.19
N GLU A 349 1.28 22.46 32.21
CA GLU A 349 0.54 21.68 31.21
C GLU A 349 0.89 20.20 31.39
N ILE A 350 -0.12 19.33 31.33
CA ILE A 350 0.07 17.88 31.32
C ILE A 350 -0.10 17.40 29.88
N VAL A 351 0.96 16.82 29.34
CA VAL A 351 1.03 16.39 27.95
C VAL A 351 1.00 14.87 27.90
N LEU A 352 0.05 14.31 27.13
CA LEU A 352 0.06 12.90 26.77
C LEU A 352 1.07 12.70 25.64
N ARG A 353 2.16 11.99 25.95
CA ARG A 353 3.20 11.64 24.98
C ARG A 353 3.13 10.16 24.65
N ASN A 354 3.49 9.84 23.42
CA ASN A 354 3.65 8.46 22.97
C ASN A 354 5.04 8.31 22.35
N THR A 355 5.80 7.34 22.84
CA THR A 355 7.15 7.06 22.35
C THR A 355 7.07 6.38 20.98
N LYS A 356 7.00 7.19 19.91
CA LYS A 356 7.10 6.69 18.54
C LYS A 356 8.51 6.14 18.31
N PHE A 357 8.62 4.95 17.75
CA PHE A 357 9.90 4.34 17.40
C PHE A 357 10.63 5.20 16.36
N ASN A 358 11.65 5.96 16.79
CA ASN A 358 12.57 6.67 15.90
C ASN A 358 13.87 5.87 15.77
N LEU A 359 14.16 5.35 14.57
CA LEU A 359 15.38 4.60 14.26
C LEU A 359 16.66 5.45 14.43
N GLY A 360 16.55 6.78 14.48
CA GLY A 360 17.67 7.70 14.74
C GLY A 360 18.05 7.85 16.22
N GLU A 361 17.16 7.49 17.16
CA GLU A 361 17.31 7.72 18.62
C GLU A 361 17.50 6.42 19.41
N LEU A 362 18.17 5.43 18.81
CA LEU A 362 18.44 4.12 19.44
C LEU A 362 19.36 4.18 20.67
N SER A 363 19.87 5.36 21.05
CA SER A 363 20.75 5.53 22.20
C SER A 363 20.01 5.48 23.54
N ASP A 364 18.71 5.82 23.60
CA ASP A 364 17.91 5.81 24.84
C ASP A 364 16.79 4.77 24.78
N THR A 365 17.20 3.50 24.80
CA THR A 365 16.31 2.34 24.74
C THR A 365 15.29 2.27 25.88
N GLN A 366 15.53 2.94 27.01
CA GLN A 366 14.58 3.01 28.12
C GLN A 366 13.41 3.94 27.79
N LYS A 367 13.66 5.07 27.11
CA LYS A 367 12.59 5.96 26.62
C LYS A 367 11.72 5.27 25.60
N LEU A 368 12.30 4.54 24.63
CA LEU A 368 11.54 3.86 23.57
C LEU A 368 10.49 2.84 24.06
N LEU A 369 10.61 2.34 25.29
CA LEU A 369 9.70 1.34 25.86
C LEU A 369 8.65 1.91 26.84
N ARG A 370 8.63 3.22 27.08
CA ARG A 370 7.70 3.83 28.06
C ARG A 370 6.24 3.71 27.63
N GLY A 371 5.96 3.56 26.33
CA GLY A 371 4.60 3.54 25.80
C GLY A 371 3.94 4.91 25.91
N GLU A 372 2.61 4.95 26.14
CA GLU A 372 1.93 6.20 26.47
C GLU A 372 2.23 6.62 27.93
N TYR A 373 2.60 7.88 28.13
CA TYR A 373 2.91 8.45 29.44
C TYR A 373 2.48 9.92 29.53
N PHE A 374 2.29 10.39 30.76
CA PHE A 374 2.05 11.80 31.03
C PHE A 374 3.37 12.52 31.29
N ASP A 375 3.60 13.65 30.64
CA ASP A 375 4.73 14.54 30.87
C ASP A 375 4.23 15.88 31.42
N VAL A 376 4.74 16.29 32.56
CA VAL A 376 4.34 17.54 33.21
C VAL A 376 5.34 18.63 32.82
N ILE A 377 4.85 19.61 32.04
CA ILE A 377 5.60 20.82 31.72
C ILE A 377 5.32 21.83 32.81
N THR A 378 6.34 22.07 33.64
CA THR A 378 6.21 22.85 34.86
C THR A 378 6.28 24.35 34.56
N ALA A 379 5.35 25.13 35.11
CA ALA A 379 5.44 26.58 35.10
C ALA A 379 5.12 27.16 36.47
N VAL A 380 5.63 28.34 36.76
CA VAL A 380 5.39 29.04 38.02
C VAL A 380 3.94 29.51 38.08
N GLY A 381 3.23 29.26 39.18
CA GLY A 381 1.84 29.66 39.36
C GLY A 381 1.25 29.17 40.68
N GLU A 382 -0.04 29.46 40.89
CA GLU A 382 -0.79 28.94 42.04
C GLU A 382 -0.99 27.42 41.93
N PRO A 383 -0.93 26.66 43.04
CA PRO A 383 -1.17 25.21 43.03
C PRO A 383 -2.54 24.84 42.44
N GLN A 384 -2.58 23.76 41.66
CA GLN A 384 -3.81 23.23 41.06
C GLN A 384 -3.77 21.70 41.07
N THR A 385 -4.94 21.06 41.25
CA THR A 385 -5.09 19.59 41.30
C THR A 385 -6.07 19.05 40.26
N GLU A 386 -6.53 19.86 39.33
CA GLU A 386 -7.42 19.45 38.23
C GLU A 386 -6.83 19.92 36.90
N PHE A 387 -6.69 19.05 35.91
CA PHE A 387 -6.07 19.40 34.62
C PHE A 387 -6.81 18.80 33.44
N THR A 388 -6.76 19.48 32.29
CA THR A 388 -7.09 18.88 31.00
C THR A 388 -5.79 18.50 30.32
N VAL A 389 -5.64 17.21 30.00
CA VAL A 389 -4.45 16.70 29.32
C VAL A 389 -4.56 17.00 27.83
N ILE A 390 -3.49 17.54 27.26
CA ILE A 390 -3.38 17.79 25.82
C ILE A 390 -2.50 16.73 25.17
N LYS A 391 -2.69 16.49 23.87
CA LYS A 391 -1.76 15.65 23.11
C LYS A 391 -0.46 16.42 22.83
N GLU A 392 0.64 15.70 22.62
CA GLU A 392 1.94 16.31 22.27
C GLU A 392 1.85 17.29 21.09
N ASN A 393 1.12 16.93 20.05
CA ASN A 393 0.95 17.73 18.84
C ASN A 393 0.00 18.94 19.00
N GLU A 394 -0.63 19.09 20.17
CA GLU A 394 -1.42 20.26 20.53
C GLU A 394 -0.60 21.29 21.32
N LEU A 395 0.59 20.93 21.79
CA LEU A 395 1.45 21.80 22.61
C LEU A 395 1.78 23.11 21.90
N LEU A 396 1.99 23.06 20.58
CA LEU A 396 2.28 24.26 19.79
C LEU A 396 1.11 25.26 19.78
N LEU A 397 -0.14 24.81 19.97
CA LEU A 397 -1.31 25.69 20.07
C LEU A 397 -1.30 26.57 21.32
N LYS A 398 -0.58 26.16 22.36
CA LYS A 398 -0.46 26.90 23.63
C LYS A 398 0.58 28.01 23.58
N GLN A 399 1.45 28.00 22.56
CA GLN A 399 2.47 29.04 22.40
C GLN A 399 1.84 30.35 21.89
N PRO A 400 2.35 31.51 22.32
CA PRO A 400 1.90 32.79 21.80
C PRO A 400 2.21 32.92 20.30
N ASP A 401 1.35 33.65 19.59
CA ASP A 401 1.47 33.97 18.16
C ASP A 401 1.45 32.78 17.18
N THR A 402 1.12 31.56 17.64
CA THR A 402 0.95 30.39 16.78
C THR A 402 -0.06 30.64 15.66
N LEU A 403 0.36 30.37 14.42
CA LEU A 403 -0.50 30.47 13.25
C LEU A 403 -1.18 29.12 13.00
N VAL A 404 -2.51 29.10 13.10
CA VAL A 404 -3.33 27.91 12.84
C VAL A 404 -3.96 28.01 11.45
N LEU A 405 -3.81 26.97 10.64
CA LEU A 405 -4.37 26.91 9.28
C LEU A 405 -5.08 25.57 9.06
N THR A 406 -5.99 25.56 8.10
CA THR A 406 -6.62 24.33 7.61
C THR A 406 -6.11 24.01 6.22
N LEU A 407 -5.64 22.77 6.03
CA LEU A 407 -5.29 22.23 4.72
C LEU A 407 -6.34 21.22 4.26
N THR A 408 -6.55 21.13 2.95
CA THR A 408 -7.52 20.20 2.33
C THR A 408 -6.86 19.36 1.26
N SER A 409 -7.19 18.07 1.23
CA SER A 409 -6.77 17.13 0.18
C SER A 409 -7.86 16.08 -0.08
N PRO A 410 -7.83 15.40 -1.23
CA PRO A 410 -8.74 14.27 -1.52
C PRO A 410 -8.45 13.01 -0.69
N GLU A 411 -7.22 12.86 -0.18
CA GLU A 411 -6.77 11.69 0.58
C GLU A 411 -5.71 12.08 1.61
N THR A 412 -5.28 11.12 2.44
CA THR A 412 -4.37 11.41 3.55
C THR A 412 -2.92 11.61 3.11
N TYR A 413 -2.53 11.14 1.92
CA TYR A 413 -1.14 11.07 1.43
C TYR A 413 -0.16 10.42 2.43
N ASN A 414 -0.64 9.48 3.27
CA ASN A 414 0.12 8.88 4.38
C ASN A 414 0.62 9.90 5.41
N ILE A 415 -0.04 11.05 5.50
CA ILE A 415 0.19 12.04 6.54
C ILE A 415 -0.67 11.71 7.76
N SER A 416 -0.14 11.95 8.96
CA SER A 416 -0.79 11.63 10.23
C SER A 416 -0.60 12.73 11.27
N GLU A 417 -1.44 12.70 12.30
CA GLU A 417 -1.33 13.60 13.46
C GLU A 417 0.06 13.52 14.13
N GLY A 418 0.61 14.69 14.45
CA GLY A 418 1.91 14.86 15.08
C GLY A 418 3.12 14.76 14.15
N GLN A 419 2.91 14.64 12.84
CA GLN A 419 3.99 14.84 11.88
C GLN A 419 4.31 16.33 11.71
N GLN A 420 5.56 16.61 11.35
CA GLN A 420 6.11 17.96 11.32
C GLN A 420 5.87 18.64 9.97
N ILE A 421 5.97 19.97 9.98
CA ILE A 421 5.88 20.84 8.81
C ILE A 421 7.25 21.45 8.57
N TYR A 422 7.75 21.33 7.34
CA TYR A 422 9.12 21.64 6.99
C TYR A 422 9.23 22.81 6.01
N TYR A 423 10.13 23.73 6.30
CA TYR A 423 10.63 24.73 5.35
C TYR A 423 12.14 24.58 5.22
N ASN A 424 12.66 24.42 3.99
CA ASN A 424 14.09 24.18 3.74
C ASN A 424 14.71 23.14 4.69
N ASN A 425 14.00 22.02 4.91
CA ASN A 425 14.41 20.92 5.79
C ASN A 425 14.42 21.22 7.30
N PHE A 426 13.94 22.38 7.76
CA PHE A 426 13.74 22.71 9.17
C PHE A 426 12.28 22.57 9.58
N ALA A 427 12.02 21.94 10.73
CA ALA A 427 10.68 21.86 11.30
C ALA A 427 10.25 23.25 11.80
N ILE A 428 9.12 23.73 11.27
CA ILE A 428 8.55 25.06 11.57
C ILE A 428 7.16 24.97 12.21
N GLY A 429 6.58 23.78 12.26
CA GLY A 429 5.22 23.55 12.74
C GLY A 429 4.87 22.08 12.77
N GLU A 430 3.62 21.79 13.10
CA GLU A 430 3.13 20.43 13.33
C GLU A 430 1.67 20.26 12.90
N ILE A 431 1.31 19.03 12.54
CA ILE A 431 -0.06 18.63 12.25
C ILE A 431 -0.79 18.31 13.56
N VAL A 432 -1.72 19.17 13.91
CA VAL A 432 -2.48 19.14 15.16
C VAL A 432 -3.59 18.10 15.12
N SER A 433 -4.35 18.06 14.04
CA SER A 433 -5.42 17.06 13.89
C SER A 433 -5.76 16.79 12.44
N GLN A 434 -6.39 15.64 12.22
CA GLN A 434 -6.85 15.19 10.92
C GLN A 434 -8.31 14.73 11.00
N ARG A 435 -9.16 15.23 10.10
CA ARG A 435 -10.56 14.80 9.98
C ARG A 435 -10.84 14.32 8.58
N ILE A 436 -11.39 13.12 8.46
CA ILE A 436 -11.83 12.53 7.20
C ILE A 436 -13.32 12.85 7.02
N GLU A 437 -13.65 13.52 5.94
CA GLU A 437 -15.02 13.72 5.44
C GLU A 437 -15.19 12.91 4.15
N GLN A 438 -16.43 12.84 3.63
CA GLN A 438 -16.84 11.87 2.59
C GLN A 438 -15.91 11.81 1.36
N ASP A 439 -15.43 12.96 0.88
CA ASP A 439 -14.56 13.08 -0.31
C ASP A 439 -13.24 13.86 -0.05
N ASN A 440 -13.03 14.36 1.18
CA ASN A 440 -11.88 15.21 1.51
C ASN A 440 -11.33 14.92 2.91
N VAL A 441 -10.04 15.17 3.08
CA VAL A 441 -9.33 15.16 4.35
C VAL A 441 -8.97 16.59 4.72
N HIS A 442 -9.34 17.00 5.93
CA HIS A 442 -8.99 18.29 6.51
C HIS A 442 -7.89 18.11 7.54
N PHE A 443 -6.77 18.81 7.35
CA PHE A 443 -5.68 18.86 8.32
C PHE A 443 -5.70 20.20 9.03
N LYS A 444 -5.72 20.19 10.35
CA LYS A 444 -5.44 21.37 11.15
C LYS A 444 -3.94 21.39 11.44
N ILE A 445 -3.27 22.45 11.02
CA ILE A 445 -1.85 22.63 11.24
C ILE A 445 -1.57 23.84 12.13
N ALA A 446 -0.46 23.79 12.86
CA ALA A 446 0.05 24.89 13.65
C ALA A 446 1.48 25.22 13.20
N ILE A 447 1.75 26.49 12.91
CA ILE A 447 3.08 27.03 12.59
C ILE A 447 3.53 27.89 13.76
N ALA A 448 4.75 27.67 14.25
CA ALA A 448 5.28 28.44 15.38
C ALA A 448 5.34 29.93 15.04
N GLY A 449 5.04 30.81 16.01
CA GLY A 449 4.92 32.26 15.78
C GLY A 449 6.14 32.88 15.10
N LYS A 450 7.36 32.43 15.44
CA LYS A 450 8.61 32.89 14.81
C LYS A 450 8.69 32.63 13.30
N TYR A 451 7.94 31.67 12.76
CA TYR A 451 7.92 31.30 11.34
C TYR A 451 6.66 31.77 10.59
N ARG A 452 5.76 32.49 11.27
CA ARG A 452 4.53 33.02 10.67
C ARG A 452 4.77 33.82 9.38
N HIS A 453 5.90 34.54 9.33
CA HIS A 453 6.30 35.36 8.18
C HIS A 453 6.64 34.57 6.91
N LEU A 454 6.77 33.25 6.99
CA LEU A 454 7.04 32.38 5.81
C LEU A 454 5.76 31.96 5.08
N ILE A 455 4.59 32.23 5.66
CA ILE A 455 3.30 31.84 5.10
C ILE A 455 2.65 33.03 4.41
N HIS A 456 2.38 32.86 3.12
CA HIS A 456 1.76 33.82 2.22
C HIS A 456 0.51 33.19 1.56
N PRO A 457 -0.37 33.99 0.93
CA PRO A 457 -1.55 33.47 0.23
C PRO A 457 -1.22 32.48 -0.91
N ASP A 458 -0.04 32.60 -1.51
CA ASP A 458 0.47 31.74 -2.58
C ASP A 458 1.43 30.64 -2.07
N THR A 459 1.53 30.41 -0.76
CA THR A 459 2.33 29.31 -0.20
C THR A 459 1.76 27.95 -0.63
N LEU A 460 2.64 27.07 -1.11
CA LEU A 460 2.29 25.71 -1.51
C LEU A 460 2.60 24.73 -0.37
N PHE A 461 1.61 23.92 0.01
CA PHE A 461 1.75 22.84 0.97
C PHE A 461 1.80 21.51 0.24
N ILE A 462 2.88 20.76 0.41
CA ILE A 462 3.18 19.55 -0.36
C ILE A 462 3.36 18.40 0.61
N ALA A 463 2.67 17.29 0.38
CA ALA A 463 2.87 16.09 1.15
C ALA A 463 4.31 15.58 0.99
N ALA A 464 4.98 15.34 2.11
CA ALA A 464 6.29 14.71 2.12
C ALA A 464 6.08 13.21 2.33
N SER A 465 5.59 12.51 1.29
CA SER A 465 5.39 11.06 1.34
C SER A 465 6.71 10.31 1.33
N ASN A 466 6.73 9.18 2.01
CA ASN A 466 7.86 8.29 2.22
C ASN A 466 8.39 7.79 0.87
N PHE A 467 9.43 8.45 0.34
CA PHE A 467 10.21 8.05 -0.83
C PHE A 467 9.47 8.11 -2.19
N GLU A 468 9.73 9.16 -2.97
CA GLU A 468 9.26 9.29 -4.36
C GLU A 468 10.41 9.00 -5.34
N VAL A 469 10.28 7.92 -6.12
CA VAL A 469 11.16 7.62 -7.26
C VAL A 469 10.39 7.93 -8.53
N SER A 470 10.74 9.04 -9.18
CA SER A 470 10.22 9.33 -10.51
C SER A 470 11.23 8.84 -11.55
N VAL A 471 10.78 7.93 -12.42
CA VAL A 471 11.54 7.50 -13.59
C VAL A 471 11.09 8.35 -14.76
N GLY A 472 11.91 9.33 -15.12
CA GLY A 472 11.69 10.20 -16.27
C GLY A 472 12.57 9.80 -17.46
N VAL A 473 12.32 10.44 -18.59
CA VAL A 473 13.16 10.30 -19.79
C VAL A 473 14.57 10.87 -19.61
N ASP A 474 14.74 11.79 -18.66
CA ASP A 474 16.03 12.38 -18.26
C ASP A 474 16.78 11.55 -17.20
N GLY A 475 16.26 10.37 -16.86
CA GLY A 475 16.81 9.47 -15.85
C GLY A 475 15.94 9.32 -14.61
N ILE A 476 16.51 8.69 -13.59
CA ILE A 476 15.84 8.45 -12.29
C ILE A 476 16.08 9.68 -11.42
N LYS A 477 15.01 10.43 -11.12
CA LYS A 477 15.06 11.53 -10.15
C LYS A 477 14.66 10.99 -8.78
N MET A 478 15.66 10.85 -7.93
CA MET A 478 15.46 10.58 -6.51
C MET A 478 15.53 11.92 -5.76
N GLN A 479 14.40 12.40 -5.28
CA GLN A 479 14.41 13.57 -4.40
C GLN A 479 14.88 13.13 -3.01
N ALA A 480 16.18 13.32 -2.76
CA ALA A 480 16.84 12.90 -1.54
C ALA A 480 16.39 13.75 -0.34
N VAL A 481 15.36 13.29 0.34
CA VAL A 481 15.24 13.53 1.79
C VAL A 481 16.11 12.46 2.46
N THR A 482 16.76 12.76 3.58
CA THR A 482 17.56 11.74 4.29
C THR A 482 16.66 10.55 4.68
N PRO A 483 17.15 9.29 4.71
CA PRO A 483 16.33 8.12 5.03
C PRO A 483 15.53 8.25 6.34
N GLU A 484 16.09 8.95 7.32
CA GLU A 484 15.42 9.29 8.58
C GLU A 484 14.14 10.11 8.35
N LYS A 485 14.16 11.06 7.42
CA LYS A 485 13.02 11.92 7.10
C LYS A 485 11.96 11.24 6.24
N TRP A 486 12.33 10.21 5.46
CA TRP A 486 11.35 9.35 4.78
C TRP A 486 10.47 8.58 5.76
N LEU A 487 10.99 8.28 6.95
CA LEU A 487 10.23 7.59 8.00
C LEU A 487 9.37 8.56 8.83
N GLN A 488 9.81 9.82 8.94
CA GLN A 488 9.09 10.87 9.69
C GLN A 488 7.86 11.38 8.92
N GLY A 489 7.91 11.44 7.59
CA GLY A 489 6.83 11.97 6.76
C GLY A 489 6.54 13.45 7.03
N GLY A 490 5.31 13.92 6.76
CA GLY A 490 4.84 15.26 7.09
C GLY A 490 4.54 16.15 5.88
N ILE A 491 4.69 17.46 6.04
CA ILE A 491 4.33 18.45 5.01
C ILE A 491 5.51 19.38 4.74
N ARG A 492 5.88 19.52 3.47
CA ARG A 492 6.87 20.51 3.02
C ARG A 492 6.14 21.75 2.51
N ILE A 493 6.66 22.93 2.85
CA ILE A 493 6.17 24.18 2.28
C ILE A 493 7.15 24.78 1.27
N VAL A 494 6.60 25.37 0.21
CA VAL A 494 7.31 26.30 -0.68
C VAL A 494 6.73 27.68 -0.40
N ALA A 495 7.56 28.57 0.15
CA ALA A 495 7.14 29.90 0.55
C ALA A 495 6.74 30.72 -0.69
N GLY A 496 5.56 31.34 -0.61
CA GLY A 496 5.10 32.31 -1.59
C GLY A 496 5.76 33.67 -1.40
N HIS A 497 5.45 34.61 -2.30
CA HIS A 497 5.97 35.98 -2.25
C HIS A 497 4.85 37.03 -2.27
N GLN A 498 3.59 36.63 -2.41
CA GLN A 498 2.48 37.58 -2.48
C GLN A 498 2.13 38.11 -1.09
N ALA A 499 2.07 39.44 -0.97
CA ALA A 499 1.53 40.08 0.22
C ALA A 499 0.00 40.09 0.17
N GLY A 500 -0.66 39.69 1.25
CA GLY A 500 -2.13 39.69 1.31
C GLY A 500 -2.69 38.97 2.53
N LYS A 501 -4.03 39.00 2.66
CA LYS A 501 -4.75 38.24 3.69
C LYS A 501 -4.70 36.75 3.35
N LEU A 502 -4.30 35.93 4.33
CA LEU A 502 -4.26 34.48 4.15
C LEU A 502 -5.66 33.91 3.89
N PRO A 503 -5.81 32.96 2.96
CA PRO A 503 -7.06 32.22 2.77
C PRO A 503 -7.40 31.40 4.02
N ALA A 504 -8.70 31.13 4.21
CA ALA A 504 -9.17 30.30 5.32
C ALA A 504 -8.71 28.84 5.21
N THR A 505 -8.43 28.39 3.99
CA THR A 505 -8.05 27.00 3.68
C THR A 505 -7.03 26.98 2.55
N PHE A 506 -6.04 26.11 2.67
CA PHE A 506 -5.05 25.85 1.61
C PHE A 506 -5.23 24.44 1.06
N PRO A 507 -4.93 24.21 -0.23
CA PRO A 507 -4.79 22.85 -0.76
C PRO A 507 -3.48 22.22 -0.25
N LEU A 508 -3.54 20.93 0.05
CA LEU A 508 -2.38 20.06 0.24
C LEU A 508 -2.19 19.23 -1.03
N TYR A 509 -1.05 19.41 -1.68
CA TYR A 509 -0.67 18.73 -2.91
C TYR A 509 0.04 17.41 -2.62
N SER A 510 -0.16 16.39 -3.46
CA SER A 510 0.51 15.08 -3.32
C SER A 510 2.03 15.17 -3.48
N ASP A 511 2.50 16.05 -4.37
CA ASP A 511 3.90 16.17 -4.77
C ASP A 511 4.21 17.57 -5.34
N LEU A 512 5.49 17.84 -5.61
CA LEU A 512 5.94 19.13 -6.12
C LEU A 512 5.40 19.44 -7.52
N SER A 513 5.34 18.43 -8.40
CA SER A 513 4.91 18.61 -9.79
C SER A 513 3.44 19.02 -9.85
N ASN A 514 2.61 18.37 -9.03
CA ASN A 514 1.19 18.70 -8.87
C ASN A 514 1.01 20.08 -8.23
N ALA A 515 1.84 20.45 -7.25
CA ALA A 515 1.82 21.79 -6.66
C ALA A 515 2.16 22.90 -7.67
N GLU A 516 3.22 22.72 -8.48
CA GLU A 516 3.61 23.65 -9.54
C GLU A 516 2.57 23.76 -10.65
N ALA A 517 1.81 22.69 -10.89
CA ALA A 517 0.72 22.66 -11.87
C ALA A 517 -0.63 23.14 -11.30
N GLY A 518 -0.77 23.29 -9.97
CA GLY A 518 -2.02 23.60 -9.28
C GLY A 518 -3.04 22.45 -9.26
N ILE A 519 -2.56 21.20 -9.30
CA ILE A 519 -3.38 19.97 -9.34
C ILE A 519 -3.61 19.44 -7.93
N VAL A 520 -4.83 19.57 -7.40
CA VAL A 520 -5.18 19.14 -6.04
C VAL A 520 -5.75 17.71 -5.99
N SER A 521 -6.27 17.20 -7.10
CA SER A 521 -6.96 15.91 -7.17
C SER A 521 -6.26 14.91 -8.09
N ASN A 522 -6.20 13.65 -7.65
CA ASN A 522 -5.76 12.52 -8.47
C ASN A 522 -6.74 12.21 -9.61
N ASN A 523 -8.04 12.53 -9.42
CA ASN A 523 -9.08 12.35 -10.44
C ASN A 523 -9.27 13.63 -11.25
N LEU A 524 -8.43 13.79 -12.25
CA LEU A 524 -8.52 14.90 -13.20
C LEU A 524 -9.78 14.77 -14.07
N SER A 525 -10.57 15.84 -14.13
CA SER A 525 -11.70 15.96 -15.08
C SER A 525 -11.26 16.72 -16.33
N PRO A 526 -11.75 16.36 -17.53
CA PRO A 526 -11.35 17.04 -18.76
C PRO A 526 -11.76 18.50 -18.77
N THR A 527 -10.84 19.38 -19.16
CA THR A 527 -11.12 20.79 -19.44
C THR A 527 -11.93 20.92 -20.72
N LEU A 528 -11.63 20.09 -21.72
CA LEU A 528 -12.28 20.09 -23.02
C LEU A 528 -12.23 18.67 -23.62
N THR A 529 -13.24 18.31 -24.40
CA THR A 529 -13.22 17.11 -25.25
C THR A 529 -13.14 17.55 -26.71
N LEU A 530 -12.14 17.04 -27.43
CA LEU A 530 -11.95 17.24 -28.85
C LEU A 530 -12.46 16.03 -29.64
N THR A 531 -12.80 16.22 -30.91
CA THR A 531 -13.30 15.16 -31.79
C THR A 531 -12.39 14.98 -33.00
N THR A 532 -12.05 13.73 -33.35
CA THR A 532 -11.33 13.39 -34.59
C THR A 532 -11.93 12.15 -35.26
N SER A 533 -11.99 12.12 -36.60
CA SER A 533 -12.50 10.96 -37.36
C SER A 533 -11.52 9.79 -37.42
N GLN A 534 -10.22 10.06 -37.29
CA GLN A 534 -9.16 9.05 -37.29
C GLN A 534 -8.24 9.34 -36.11
N LEU A 535 -7.83 8.29 -35.39
CA LEU A 535 -6.92 8.47 -34.27
C LEU A 535 -5.50 8.71 -34.81
N PRO A 536 -4.92 9.90 -34.60
CA PRO A 536 -3.54 10.19 -34.97
C PRO A 536 -2.57 9.57 -33.94
N SER A 537 -1.26 9.73 -34.12
CA SER A 537 -0.23 9.17 -33.22
C SER A 537 -0.18 9.88 -31.84
N ILE A 538 -1.25 9.74 -31.06
CA ILE A 538 -1.44 10.26 -29.70
C ILE A 538 -2.02 9.17 -28.79
N ASP A 539 -1.76 9.27 -27.48
CA ASP A 539 -2.21 8.30 -26.48
C ASP A 539 -2.56 9.00 -25.15
N LYS A 540 -3.08 8.24 -24.18
CA LYS A 540 -3.23 8.70 -22.80
C LYS A 540 -1.88 9.18 -22.24
N GLY A 541 -1.89 10.39 -21.72
CA GLY A 541 -0.69 11.06 -21.20
C GLY A 541 0.16 11.77 -22.24
N SER A 542 -0.23 11.80 -23.52
CA SER A 542 0.39 12.73 -24.49
C SER A 542 0.22 14.18 -24.03
N LEU A 543 1.19 15.02 -24.38
CA LEU A 543 1.21 16.42 -23.95
C LEU A 543 0.22 17.26 -24.75
N VAL A 544 -0.29 18.31 -24.11
CA VAL A 544 -1.01 19.40 -24.77
C VAL A 544 -0.11 20.63 -24.74
N LEU A 545 0.15 21.20 -25.92
CA LEU A 545 1.09 22.27 -26.14
C LEU A 545 0.36 23.54 -26.59
N TYR A 546 0.83 24.69 -26.11
CA TYR A 546 0.47 25.99 -26.65
C TYR A 546 1.75 26.65 -27.16
N ARG A 547 1.83 26.92 -28.47
CA ARG A 547 3.06 27.44 -29.11
C ARG A 547 4.32 26.65 -28.72
N GLN A 548 4.24 25.32 -28.79
CA GLN A 548 5.30 24.36 -28.44
C GLN A 548 5.67 24.27 -26.94
N TYR A 549 4.92 24.95 -26.05
CA TYR A 549 5.11 24.89 -24.61
C TYR A 549 4.06 24.00 -23.93
N GLU A 550 4.46 23.16 -22.97
CA GLU A 550 3.55 22.26 -22.27
C GLU A 550 2.57 23.02 -21.37
N VAL A 551 1.27 22.80 -21.59
CA VAL A 551 0.20 23.43 -20.83
C VAL A 551 -0.86 22.45 -20.31
N GLY A 552 -0.73 21.17 -20.64
CA GLY A 552 -1.69 20.15 -20.25
C GLY A 552 -1.32 18.76 -20.76
N LYS A 553 -2.26 17.83 -20.59
CA LYS A 553 -2.13 16.43 -21.01
C LYS A 553 -3.45 15.81 -21.44
N ILE A 554 -3.37 14.76 -22.25
CA ILE A 554 -4.52 13.92 -22.61
C ILE A 554 -4.86 13.00 -21.44
N LEU A 555 -6.10 13.03 -20.98
CA LEU A 555 -6.61 12.15 -19.92
C LEU A 555 -7.09 10.81 -20.46
N ALA A 556 -7.83 10.84 -21.56
CA ALA A 556 -8.44 9.66 -22.16
C ALA A 556 -8.74 9.89 -23.65
N ILE A 557 -8.79 8.78 -24.39
CA ILE A 557 -9.25 8.72 -25.77
C ILE A 557 -10.36 7.67 -25.80
N ARG A 558 -11.56 8.06 -26.23
CA ARG A 558 -12.75 7.21 -26.20
C ARG A 558 -13.27 7.00 -27.63
N PRO A 559 -13.18 5.77 -28.19
CA PRO A 559 -13.73 5.50 -29.50
C PRO A 559 -15.26 5.59 -29.49
N LYS A 560 -15.82 6.21 -30.53
CA LYS A 560 -17.24 6.23 -30.87
C LYS A 560 -17.45 5.50 -32.20
N LYS A 561 -18.70 5.44 -32.69
CA LYS A 561 -19.06 4.69 -33.90
C LYS A 561 -18.36 5.24 -35.17
N ASP A 562 -18.14 6.54 -35.22
CA ASP A 562 -17.70 7.29 -36.41
C ASP A 562 -16.56 8.29 -36.12
N HIS A 563 -16.17 8.46 -34.85
CA HIS A 563 -15.11 9.38 -34.41
C HIS A 563 -14.49 8.93 -33.08
N PHE A 564 -13.49 9.68 -32.61
CA PHE A 564 -12.88 9.54 -31.29
C PHE A 564 -13.10 10.83 -30.49
N ASP A 565 -13.51 10.69 -29.24
CA ASP A 565 -13.49 11.76 -28.25
C ASP A 565 -12.12 11.75 -27.55
N VAL A 566 -11.44 12.89 -27.55
CA VAL A 566 -10.13 13.07 -26.92
C VAL A 566 -10.28 14.06 -25.78
N ASP A 567 -10.22 13.54 -24.56
CA ASP A 567 -10.39 14.29 -23.32
C ASP A 567 -9.07 14.93 -22.92
N ILE A 568 -8.98 16.25 -23.01
CA ILE A 568 -7.79 17.01 -22.67
C ILE A 568 -7.96 17.74 -21.32
N PHE A 569 -6.89 17.77 -20.54
CA PHE A 569 -6.80 18.54 -19.31
C PHE A 569 -5.74 19.63 -19.46
N ILE A 570 -6.17 20.88 -19.42
CA ILE A 570 -5.28 22.04 -19.32
C ILE A 570 -5.05 22.34 -17.85
N TYR A 571 -3.77 22.45 -17.48
CA TYR A 571 -3.37 22.75 -16.11
C TYR A 571 -4.03 24.06 -15.64
N PRO A 572 -4.57 24.13 -14.41
CA PRO A 572 -5.34 25.27 -13.91
C PRO A 572 -4.71 26.63 -14.20
N LYS A 573 -3.38 26.77 -14.00
CA LYS A 573 -2.63 28.02 -14.27
C LYS A 573 -2.60 28.48 -15.73
N TYR A 574 -2.94 27.62 -16.68
CA TYR A 574 -2.89 27.90 -18.13
C TYR A 574 -4.26 27.90 -18.81
N ARG A 575 -5.35 27.77 -18.05
CA ARG A 575 -6.70 27.71 -18.62
C ARG A 575 -7.07 28.95 -19.43
N ASP A 576 -6.52 30.11 -19.07
CA ASP A 576 -6.75 31.38 -19.78
C ASP A 576 -6.16 31.40 -21.22
N LEU A 577 -5.29 30.45 -21.57
CA LEU A 577 -4.76 30.32 -22.92
C LEU A 577 -5.78 29.72 -23.90
N LEU A 578 -6.75 28.97 -23.40
CA LEU A 578 -7.87 28.46 -24.19
C LEU A 578 -8.88 29.58 -24.46
N THR A 579 -9.24 29.75 -25.73
CA THR A 579 -10.22 30.76 -26.14
C THR A 579 -11.25 30.14 -27.10
N SER A 580 -12.30 30.89 -27.40
CA SER A 580 -13.26 30.51 -28.46
C SER A 580 -12.66 30.50 -29.87
N LYS A 581 -11.39 30.86 -30.05
CA LYS A 581 -10.67 30.79 -31.34
C LYS A 581 -9.62 29.68 -31.36
N SER A 582 -9.56 28.86 -30.31
CA SER A 582 -8.57 27.78 -30.21
C SER A 582 -8.78 26.75 -31.32
N LEU A 583 -7.69 26.36 -31.95
CA LEU A 583 -7.62 25.41 -33.05
C LEU A 583 -6.58 24.34 -32.72
N PHE A 584 -6.94 23.06 -32.85
CA PHE A 584 -6.14 21.96 -32.31
C PHE A 584 -5.64 21.06 -33.43
N TRP A 585 -4.36 20.70 -33.40
CA TRP A 585 -3.77 19.72 -34.32
C TRP A 585 -2.80 18.79 -33.63
N VAL A 586 -2.51 17.67 -34.27
CA VAL A 586 -1.48 16.75 -33.78
C VAL A 586 -0.10 17.14 -34.28
N GLU A 587 0.85 17.11 -33.35
CA GLU A 587 2.27 17.15 -33.62
C GLU A 587 2.82 15.73 -33.49
N SER A 588 3.29 15.17 -34.61
CA SER A 588 3.81 13.82 -34.69
C SER A 588 4.99 13.60 -33.73
N ALA A 589 5.10 12.36 -33.25
CA ALA A 589 6.10 11.97 -32.27
C ALA A 589 7.53 12.15 -32.81
N ALA A 590 7.79 11.74 -34.05
CA ALA A 590 9.04 12.02 -34.76
C ALA A 590 8.73 12.57 -36.15
N GLN A 591 9.30 13.73 -36.48
CA GLN A 591 9.37 14.21 -37.86
C GLN A 591 10.71 13.77 -38.42
N VAL A 592 10.69 12.72 -39.23
CA VAL A 592 11.87 12.22 -39.94
C VAL A 592 11.80 12.74 -41.35
N ASP A 593 12.55 13.81 -41.63
CA ASP A 593 12.66 14.35 -42.96
C ASP A 593 13.78 13.61 -43.70
N ILE A 594 13.38 12.71 -44.60
CA ILE A 594 14.30 11.99 -45.47
C ILE A 594 14.51 12.84 -46.72
N THR A 595 15.67 13.49 -46.82
CA THR A 595 16.04 14.25 -48.00
C THR A 595 17.20 13.56 -48.73
N PRO A 596 17.42 13.84 -50.03
CA PRO A 596 18.61 13.37 -50.75
C PRO A 596 19.93 13.85 -50.13
N LYS A 597 19.89 14.88 -49.29
CA LYS A 597 21.05 15.43 -48.57
C LYS A 597 21.32 14.72 -47.23
N GLY A 598 20.46 13.78 -46.83
CA GLY A 598 20.57 13.02 -45.59
C GLY A 598 19.25 12.96 -44.82
N ILE A 599 19.30 12.26 -43.69
CA ILE A 599 18.19 12.12 -42.74
C ILE A 599 18.31 13.25 -41.72
N SER A 600 17.32 14.15 -41.67
CA SER A 600 17.20 15.12 -40.59
C SER A 600 16.19 14.58 -39.57
N ILE A 601 16.64 14.41 -38.33
CA ILE A 601 15.79 14.04 -37.20
C ILE A 601 15.73 15.26 -36.30
N GLN A 602 14.57 15.91 -36.24
CA GLN A 602 14.38 17.03 -35.32
C GLN A 602 14.33 16.48 -33.89
N ALA A 603 15.36 16.78 -33.10
CA ALA A 603 15.43 16.36 -31.70
C ALA A 603 14.28 17.01 -30.91
N SER A 604 13.30 16.19 -30.55
CA SER A 604 12.16 16.56 -29.69
C SER A 604 12.32 15.89 -28.33
N PRO A 605 11.73 16.43 -27.25
CA PRO A 605 11.71 15.75 -25.94
C PRO A 605 11.20 14.31 -26.09
N ILE A 606 11.86 13.33 -25.46
CA ILE A 606 11.61 11.90 -25.68
C ILE A 606 10.14 11.51 -25.42
N THR A 607 9.45 12.19 -24.49
CA THR A 607 8.01 12.00 -24.23
C THR A 607 7.14 12.35 -25.45
N ARG A 608 7.46 13.43 -26.15
CA ARG A 608 6.86 13.77 -27.45
C ARG A 608 7.22 12.71 -28.48
N THR A 609 8.46 12.24 -28.49
CA THR A 609 8.96 11.21 -29.43
C THR A 609 8.32 9.84 -29.30
N LEU A 610 7.77 9.50 -28.13
CA LEU A 610 7.10 8.22 -27.88
C LEU A 610 5.58 8.28 -28.04
N LYS A 611 4.94 9.39 -27.64
CA LYS A 611 3.48 9.47 -27.51
C LYS A 611 2.82 10.58 -28.35
N GLY A 612 3.58 11.37 -29.10
CA GLY A 612 3.06 12.54 -29.82
C GLY A 612 2.49 13.61 -28.89
N ALA A 613 1.95 14.68 -29.47
CA ALA A 613 1.35 15.78 -28.73
C ALA A 613 0.16 16.40 -29.49
N ILE A 614 -0.73 17.05 -28.76
CA ILE A 614 -1.71 17.97 -29.33
C ILE A 614 -1.19 19.38 -29.15
N SER A 615 -1.15 20.16 -30.21
CA SER A 615 -0.78 21.57 -30.17
C SER A 615 -1.99 22.41 -30.52
N PHE A 616 -2.07 23.61 -29.94
CA PHE A 616 -3.10 24.56 -30.29
C PHE A 616 -2.60 26.00 -30.30
N ASP A 617 -3.30 26.82 -31.08
CA ASP A 617 -3.18 28.28 -31.05
C ASP A 617 -4.56 28.91 -31.20
N ASN A 618 -4.62 30.24 -31.11
CA ASN A 618 -5.87 31.01 -31.16
C ASN A 618 -6.11 31.66 -32.54
N SER A 619 -5.75 30.96 -33.63
CA SER A 619 -5.89 31.45 -35.01
C SER A 619 -7.15 30.99 -35.75
N GLY A 620 -7.99 30.16 -35.12
CA GLY A 620 -9.14 29.51 -35.76
C GLY A 620 -10.51 30.13 -35.46
N SER A 621 -11.55 29.38 -35.83
CA SER A 621 -12.97 29.72 -35.67
C SER A 621 -13.66 29.06 -34.47
N GLY A 622 -12.92 28.30 -33.64
CA GLY A 622 -13.43 27.77 -32.37
C GLY A 622 -14.08 26.39 -32.41
N ASN A 623 -13.80 25.58 -33.42
CA ASN A 623 -14.33 24.22 -33.44
C ASN A 623 -13.55 23.30 -32.48
N LYS A 624 -14.24 22.31 -31.90
CA LYS A 624 -13.60 21.30 -31.02
C LYS A 624 -13.03 20.13 -31.84
N ILE A 625 -12.56 20.41 -33.04
CA ILE A 625 -12.04 19.38 -33.95
C ILE A 625 -10.54 19.27 -33.75
N LEU A 626 -10.04 18.05 -33.59
CA LEU A 626 -8.63 17.74 -33.60
C LEU A 626 -8.18 17.39 -35.02
N TYR A 627 -7.38 18.26 -35.61
CA TYR A 627 -6.88 18.09 -36.97
C TYR A 627 -5.63 17.19 -37.02
N PRO A 628 -5.42 16.40 -38.10
CA PRO A 628 -4.26 15.51 -38.21
C PRO A 628 -2.90 16.22 -38.22
N ASN A 629 -2.83 17.47 -38.69
CA ASN A 629 -1.61 18.28 -38.75
C ASN A 629 -1.95 19.77 -38.78
N GLU A 630 -0.94 20.63 -38.58
CA GLU A 630 -1.10 22.09 -38.54
C GLU A 630 -1.63 22.66 -39.86
N MET A 631 -1.17 22.14 -41.00
CA MET A 631 -1.58 22.63 -42.31
C MET A 631 -3.09 22.45 -42.53
N ARG A 632 -3.64 21.27 -42.21
CA ARG A 632 -5.07 21.00 -42.27
C ARG A 632 -5.87 21.90 -41.34
N ALA A 633 -5.37 22.11 -40.13
CA ALA A 633 -6.03 22.96 -39.15
C ALA A 633 -6.18 24.39 -39.70
N LYS A 634 -5.06 24.97 -40.14
CA LYS A 634 -5.00 26.38 -40.55
C LYS A 634 -5.58 26.64 -41.94
N SER A 635 -5.65 25.62 -42.80
CA SER A 635 -6.17 25.73 -44.16
C SER A 635 -7.67 25.41 -44.24
N ALA A 636 -8.36 25.25 -43.10
CA ALA A 636 -9.80 25.04 -43.07
C ALA A 636 -10.54 26.16 -43.81
N GLY A 637 -11.15 25.83 -44.96
CA GLY A 637 -11.84 26.78 -45.84
C GLY A 637 -10.97 27.44 -46.92
N GLN A 638 -9.64 27.23 -46.92
CA GLN A 638 -8.70 27.71 -47.94
C GLN A 638 -8.41 26.61 -48.96
N VAL A 639 -9.44 26.23 -49.71
CA VAL A 639 -9.41 25.07 -50.61
C VAL A 639 -9.56 25.51 -52.06
N ILE A 640 -8.77 24.90 -52.94
CA ILE A 640 -9.00 24.95 -54.39
C ILE A 640 -9.32 23.55 -54.92
N LYS A 641 -10.13 23.48 -55.97
CA LYS A 641 -10.45 22.24 -56.68
C LYS A 641 -9.78 22.23 -58.04
N LEU A 642 -9.05 21.16 -58.32
CA LEU A 642 -8.33 20.93 -59.55
C LEU A 642 -9.00 19.81 -60.32
N SER A 643 -9.44 20.09 -61.54
CA SER A 643 -10.11 19.12 -62.42
C SER A 643 -9.14 18.59 -63.47
N THR A 644 -9.07 17.28 -63.65
CA THR A 644 -8.27 16.59 -64.67
C THR A 644 -9.04 15.40 -65.24
N GLU A 645 -8.67 14.97 -66.43
CA GLU A 645 -9.24 13.78 -67.09
C GLU A 645 -8.55 12.50 -66.60
N ASP A 646 -7.35 12.62 -66.02
CA ASP A 646 -6.51 11.49 -65.62
C ASP A 646 -5.81 11.78 -64.28
N ALA A 647 -5.85 10.78 -63.39
CA ALA A 647 -5.24 10.78 -62.07
C ALA A 647 -3.84 10.14 -62.05
N THR A 648 -3.32 9.69 -63.20
CA THR A 648 -1.98 9.10 -63.30
C THR A 648 -0.96 10.10 -62.76
N ASN A 649 -0.19 9.67 -61.77
CA ASN A 649 0.78 10.49 -61.01
C ASN A 649 0.16 11.57 -60.10
N LEU A 650 -1.13 11.52 -59.77
CA LEU A 650 -1.76 12.40 -58.77
C LEU A 650 -2.05 11.62 -57.49
N SER A 651 -1.68 12.17 -56.33
CA SER A 651 -1.84 11.48 -55.05
C SER A 651 -2.14 12.44 -53.91
N LYS A 652 -2.80 11.92 -52.86
CA LYS A 652 -2.99 12.63 -51.59
C LYS A 652 -1.62 12.94 -50.96
N GLY A 653 -1.46 14.16 -50.46
CA GLY A 653 -0.21 14.70 -49.92
C GLY A 653 0.73 15.26 -50.99
N MET A 654 0.36 15.25 -52.27
CA MET A 654 1.17 15.85 -53.33
C MET A 654 1.31 17.36 -53.11
N PRO A 655 2.54 17.92 -53.10
CA PRO A 655 2.74 19.34 -52.85
C PRO A 655 2.38 20.19 -54.07
N LEU A 656 1.76 21.34 -53.80
CA LEU A 656 1.64 22.44 -54.74
C LEU A 656 2.80 23.38 -54.52
N ARG A 657 3.53 23.72 -55.59
CA ARG A 657 4.72 24.58 -55.53
C ARG A 657 4.51 25.86 -56.33
N TYR A 658 4.80 27.00 -55.72
CA TYR A 658 4.86 28.30 -56.38
C TYR A 658 6.28 28.83 -56.28
N MET A 659 6.93 29.07 -57.42
CA MET A 659 8.35 29.47 -57.48
C MET A 659 9.28 28.53 -56.69
N GLY A 660 8.96 27.23 -56.71
CA GLY A 660 9.69 26.19 -55.97
C GLY A 660 9.35 26.07 -54.47
N LEU A 661 8.56 26.98 -53.89
CA LEU A 661 8.11 26.89 -52.49
C LEU A 661 6.83 26.06 -52.37
N SER A 662 6.78 25.14 -51.40
CA SER A 662 5.55 24.40 -51.10
C SER A 662 4.53 25.32 -50.43
N ILE A 663 3.36 25.48 -51.07
CA ILE A 663 2.32 26.43 -50.69
C ILE A 663 0.99 25.76 -50.31
N GLY A 664 0.91 24.44 -50.49
CA GLY A 664 -0.27 23.64 -50.22
C GLY A 664 -0.05 22.19 -50.60
N GLU A 665 -1.06 21.36 -50.41
CA GLU A 665 -1.03 19.95 -50.76
C GLU A 665 -2.39 19.44 -51.25
N ILE A 666 -2.38 18.35 -52.00
CA ILE A 666 -3.60 17.64 -52.40
C ILE A 666 -4.16 16.89 -51.18
N ASP A 667 -5.38 17.20 -50.76
CA ASP A 667 -6.04 16.57 -49.62
C ASP A 667 -6.85 15.33 -50.01
N SER A 668 -7.57 15.40 -51.14
CA SER A 668 -8.31 14.26 -51.69
C SER A 668 -8.27 14.25 -53.21
N VAL A 669 -8.43 13.06 -53.79
CA VAL A 669 -8.57 12.82 -55.23
C VAL A 669 -9.75 11.88 -55.41
N GLU A 670 -10.80 12.36 -56.06
CA GLU A 670 -12.08 11.67 -56.16
C GLU A 670 -12.57 11.70 -57.61
N LEU A 671 -13.36 10.69 -58.00
CA LEU A 671 -14.06 10.70 -59.27
C LEU A 671 -15.38 11.49 -59.09
N SER A 672 -15.50 12.59 -59.81
CA SER A 672 -16.72 13.40 -59.86
C SER A 672 -17.81 12.72 -60.70
N ASP A 673 -19.08 13.08 -60.48
CA ASP A 673 -20.24 12.53 -61.18
C ASP A 673 -20.15 12.68 -62.72
N ASP A 674 -19.42 13.69 -63.20
CA ASP A 674 -19.14 13.94 -64.61
C ASP A 674 -17.99 13.10 -65.20
N ARG A 675 -17.56 12.05 -64.46
CA ARG A 675 -16.43 11.16 -64.80
C ARG A 675 -15.10 11.88 -64.96
N LYS A 676 -14.95 13.08 -64.39
CA LYS A 676 -13.65 13.76 -64.26
C LYS A 676 -13.04 13.47 -62.90
N ILE A 677 -11.73 13.54 -62.83
CA ILE A 677 -11.01 13.47 -61.56
C ILE A 677 -11.01 14.87 -60.95
N LEU A 678 -11.50 14.96 -59.71
CA LEU A 678 -11.51 16.16 -58.91
C LEU A 678 -10.54 15.99 -57.76
N ALA A 679 -9.45 16.76 -57.81
CA ALA A 679 -8.49 16.83 -56.72
C ALA A 679 -8.71 18.09 -55.89
N THR A 680 -8.95 17.90 -54.60
CA THR A 680 -9.15 18.98 -53.64
C THR A 680 -7.81 19.31 -53.01
N ALA A 681 -7.33 20.54 -53.16
CA ALA A 681 -6.05 20.98 -52.60
C ALA A 681 -6.28 21.98 -51.45
N LEU A 682 -5.59 21.74 -50.33
CA LEU A 682 -5.51 22.65 -49.20
C LEU A 682 -4.38 23.65 -49.44
N ILE A 683 -4.68 24.93 -49.36
CA ILE A 683 -3.73 26.01 -49.58
C ILE A 683 -3.45 26.71 -48.27
N ASN A 684 -2.17 26.96 -47.99
CA ASN A 684 -1.80 27.76 -46.85
C ASN A 684 -2.41 29.17 -46.99
N PRO A 685 -3.11 29.69 -45.96
CA PRO A 685 -3.82 30.97 -46.02
C PRO A 685 -2.98 32.14 -46.53
N LYS A 686 -1.67 32.14 -46.25
CA LYS A 686 -0.74 33.20 -46.70
C LYS A 686 -0.61 33.30 -48.22
N TYR A 687 -0.84 32.21 -48.94
CA TYR A 687 -0.66 32.15 -50.41
C TYR A 687 -1.98 32.09 -51.18
N MET A 688 -3.10 31.80 -50.52
CA MET A 688 -4.41 31.68 -51.18
C MET A 688 -4.74 32.91 -52.03
N ALA A 689 -4.63 34.11 -51.46
CA ALA A 689 -4.93 35.36 -52.16
C ALA A 689 -3.99 35.66 -53.34
N ILE A 690 -2.85 34.98 -53.44
CA ILE A 690 -1.88 35.14 -54.53
C ILE A 690 -2.23 34.21 -55.69
N ILE A 691 -2.50 32.93 -55.39
CA ILE A 691 -2.61 31.88 -56.40
C ILE A 691 -4.03 31.57 -56.83
N ALA A 692 -5.04 31.82 -55.97
CA ALA A 692 -6.43 31.52 -56.23
C ALA A 692 -7.08 32.63 -57.06
N LYS A 693 -6.47 32.96 -58.20
CA LYS A 693 -6.89 34.00 -59.13
C LYS A 693 -7.23 33.41 -60.48
N GLU A 694 -8.13 34.05 -61.19
CA GLU A 694 -8.38 33.77 -62.59
C GLU A 694 -7.07 33.85 -63.40
N ASN A 695 -6.96 33.01 -64.44
CA ASN A 695 -5.74 32.78 -65.24
C ASN A 695 -4.58 32.10 -64.53
N SER A 696 -4.71 31.71 -63.25
CA SER A 696 -3.70 30.84 -62.61
C SER A 696 -3.65 29.48 -63.31
N LYS A 697 -2.43 28.99 -63.55
CA LYS A 697 -2.19 27.70 -64.22
C LYS A 697 -1.59 26.72 -63.23
N PHE A 698 -2.13 25.49 -63.24
CA PHE A 698 -1.67 24.39 -62.41
C PHE A 698 -1.19 23.28 -63.33
N ARG A 699 0.08 22.89 -63.20
CA ARG A 699 0.72 21.91 -64.08
C ARG A 699 1.30 20.77 -63.25
N LEU A 700 0.88 19.53 -63.52
CA LEU A 700 1.47 18.35 -62.91
C LEU A 700 2.85 18.10 -63.50
N ILE A 701 3.88 18.08 -62.66
CA ILE A 701 5.27 17.80 -63.01
C ILE A 701 5.62 16.40 -62.52
N SER A 702 5.88 15.50 -63.47
CA SER A 702 6.28 14.11 -63.24
C SER A 702 7.62 13.81 -63.91
N PRO A 703 8.36 12.78 -63.45
CA PRO A 703 9.66 12.46 -64.01
C PRO A 703 9.54 11.99 -65.46
N GLN A 704 10.40 12.52 -66.33
CA GLN A 704 10.44 12.13 -67.75
C GLN A 704 11.75 11.42 -68.04
N ILE A 705 11.67 10.10 -68.27
CA ILE A 705 12.82 9.24 -68.55
C ILE A 705 12.77 8.84 -70.02
N SER A 706 13.79 9.21 -70.78
CA SER A 706 13.94 8.81 -72.18
C SER A 706 15.36 8.34 -72.47
N ALA A 707 15.57 7.68 -73.61
CA ALA A 707 16.91 7.30 -74.08
C ALA A 707 17.84 8.51 -74.37
N GLY A 708 17.33 9.75 -74.33
CA GLY A 708 18.12 10.99 -74.52
C GLY A 708 18.51 11.71 -73.22
N GLY A 709 18.09 11.22 -72.05
CA GLY A 709 18.31 11.88 -70.77
C GLY A 709 17.06 11.85 -69.88
N ILE A 710 17.22 12.33 -68.65
CA ILE A 710 16.15 12.46 -67.65
C ILE A 710 15.85 13.94 -67.44
N GLU A 711 14.61 14.33 -67.66
CA GLU A 711 14.11 15.67 -67.35
C GLU A 711 13.29 15.66 -66.05
N ASN A 712 13.23 16.81 -65.38
CA ASN A 712 12.58 16.98 -64.06
C ASN A 712 13.14 16.01 -63.01
N LEU A 713 14.46 15.99 -62.85
CA LEU A 713 15.17 15.13 -61.88
C LEU A 713 14.65 15.26 -60.45
N ASP A 714 14.18 16.44 -60.04
CA ASP A 714 13.58 16.68 -58.73
C ASP A 714 12.25 15.94 -58.53
N SER A 715 11.48 15.73 -59.60
CA SER A 715 10.22 14.98 -59.59
C SER A 715 10.40 13.46 -59.54
N LEU A 716 11.62 12.92 -59.74
CA LEU A 716 11.91 11.49 -59.55
C LEU A 716 11.68 11.04 -58.10
N LEU A 717 11.89 11.94 -57.14
CA LEU A 717 11.68 11.66 -55.72
C LEU A 717 10.21 11.81 -55.36
N GLN A 718 9.60 12.92 -55.78
CA GLN A 718 8.21 13.23 -55.51
C GLN A 718 7.63 14.13 -56.61
N PRO A 719 6.66 13.65 -57.39
CA PRO A 719 5.88 14.49 -58.32
C PRO A 719 5.18 15.63 -57.58
N TYR A 720 4.99 16.76 -58.25
CA TYR A 720 4.39 17.95 -57.66
C TYR A 720 3.55 18.72 -58.68
N ILE A 721 2.74 19.66 -58.19
CA ILE A 721 1.98 20.57 -59.05
C ILE A 721 2.67 21.93 -59.03
N ASP A 722 3.20 22.35 -60.18
CA ASP A 722 3.72 23.70 -60.38
C ASP A 722 2.55 24.68 -60.56
N VAL A 723 2.64 25.80 -59.86
CA VAL A 723 1.62 26.85 -59.84
C VAL A 723 2.21 28.11 -60.45
N GLU A 724 1.55 28.62 -61.48
CA GLU A 724 1.82 29.93 -62.07
C GLU A 724 0.66 30.85 -61.70
N ALA A 725 0.93 31.91 -60.94
CA ALA A 725 -0.09 32.83 -60.45
C ALA A 725 -0.66 33.68 -61.59
N GLY A 726 -1.99 33.71 -61.71
CA GLY A 726 -2.70 34.52 -62.68
C GLY A 726 -2.99 35.95 -62.19
N ASN A 727 -3.43 36.77 -63.13
CA ASN A 727 -3.94 38.11 -62.89
C ASN A 727 -5.46 38.13 -63.16
N GLY A 728 -6.26 38.22 -62.10
CA GLY A 728 -7.71 38.29 -62.25
C GLY A 728 -8.45 38.17 -60.92
N LYS A 729 -9.77 37.97 -60.99
CA LYS A 729 -10.64 37.84 -59.82
C LYS A 729 -10.36 36.55 -59.06
N GLU A 730 -10.74 36.49 -57.79
CA GLU A 730 -10.60 35.28 -56.99
C GLU A 730 -11.37 34.11 -57.62
N ARG A 731 -10.72 32.96 -57.70
CA ARG A 731 -11.26 31.73 -58.26
C ARG A 731 -10.69 30.54 -57.50
N THR A 732 -11.53 29.53 -57.25
CA THR A 732 -11.14 28.34 -56.47
C THR A 732 -11.26 27.04 -57.25
N HIS A 733 -11.65 27.08 -58.52
CA HIS A 733 -11.78 25.90 -59.37
C HIS A 733 -10.94 26.06 -60.63
N PHE A 734 -10.01 25.14 -60.86
CA PHE A 734 -9.04 25.21 -61.95
C PHE A 734 -8.93 23.89 -62.72
N ARG A 735 -8.41 23.96 -63.94
CA ARG A 735 -8.00 22.77 -64.71
C ARG A 735 -6.55 22.45 -64.35
N LEU A 736 -6.26 21.20 -64.03
CA LEU A 736 -4.90 20.69 -63.89
C LEU A 736 -4.43 20.21 -65.26
N ALA A 737 -3.38 20.83 -65.78
CA ALA A 737 -2.76 20.41 -67.03
C ALA A 737 -1.67 19.35 -66.73
N GLN A 738 -1.60 18.31 -67.55
CA GLN A 738 -0.48 17.36 -67.51
C GLN A 738 0.72 17.95 -68.28
N SER A 739 1.93 17.74 -67.78
CA SER A 739 3.14 18.05 -68.55
C SER A 739 3.21 17.13 -69.77
N VAL A 740 2.87 17.63 -70.96
CA VAL A 740 3.12 16.94 -72.24
C VAL A 740 4.65 16.74 -72.37
N PRO A 741 5.15 15.61 -72.88
CA PRO A 741 6.59 15.41 -73.11
C PRO A 741 7.18 16.56 -73.94
N THR A 742 8.25 17.15 -73.42
CA THR A 742 9.03 18.28 -73.95
C THR A 742 9.78 17.90 -75.24
N THR A 743 9.06 17.60 -76.32
CA THR A 743 9.69 17.52 -77.66
C THR A 743 9.83 18.91 -78.33
N ASN A 744 9.58 19.99 -77.59
CA ASN A 744 9.35 21.33 -78.14
C ASN A 744 10.59 22.16 -78.50
N LYS A 745 11.83 21.61 -78.39
CA LYS A 745 13.06 22.34 -78.77
C LYS A 745 13.05 22.84 -80.23
N TYR A 746 12.28 22.19 -81.09
CA TYR A 746 12.14 22.52 -82.51
C TYR A 746 10.68 22.71 -82.95
N GLY A 747 9.74 22.97 -82.04
CA GLY A 747 8.29 23.03 -82.34
C GLY A 747 7.90 23.97 -83.49
N ASP A 748 8.61 25.09 -83.62
CA ASP A 748 8.46 26.08 -84.70
C ASP A 748 9.50 25.93 -85.83
N GLY A 749 10.16 24.78 -85.94
CA GLY A 749 11.23 24.55 -86.90
C GLY A 749 10.78 24.49 -88.36
N PHE A 750 11.71 24.75 -89.28
CA PHE A 750 11.53 24.66 -90.72
C PHE A 750 11.28 23.19 -91.14
N PRO A 751 10.09 22.86 -91.66
CA PRO A 751 9.69 21.47 -91.86
C PRO A 751 10.18 20.92 -93.20
N LEU A 752 10.63 19.67 -93.22
CA LEU A 752 11.00 18.92 -94.41
C LEU A 752 10.49 17.48 -94.32
N ILE A 753 10.38 16.81 -95.47
CA ILE A 753 9.94 15.41 -95.54
C ILE A 753 11.05 14.62 -96.21
N LEU A 754 11.51 13.55 -95.58
CA LEU A 754 12.45 12.63 -96.18
C LEU A 754 11.75 11.32 -96.51
N GLU A 755 12.04 10.75 -97.68
CA GLU A 755 11.48 9.47 -98.11
C GLU A 755 12.57 8.39 -98.07
N THR A 756 12.25 7.25 -97.46
CA THR A 756 13.12 6.07 -97.37
C THR A 756 12.31 4.78 -97.57
N LYS A 757 12.99 3.67 -97.90
CA LYS A 757 12.36 2.35 -98.01
C LYS A 757 11.98 1.77 -96.64
N ASP A 758 12.78 2.05 -95.62
CA ASP A 758 12.55 1.64 -94.24
C ASP A 758 13.05 2.69 -93.25
N ALA A 759 12.54 2.63 -92.02
CA ALA A 759 12.96 3.50 -90.92
C ALA A 759 13.96 2.82 -89.99
N MET A 760 14.65 1.76 -90.44
CA MET A 760 15.60 1.06 -89.57
C MET A 760 16.72 2.02 -89.17
N ASN A 761 16.98 2.11 -87.86
CA ASN A 761 17.99 2.99 -87.27
C ASN A 761 17.61 4.48 -87.21
N ILE A 762 16.33 4.85 -87.25
CA ILE A 762 15.84 6.19 -86.89
C ILE A 762 14.53 6.10 -86.09
N THR A 763 14.28 7.03 -85.18
CA THR A 763 13.07 7.07 -84.33
C THR A 763 12.56 8.50 -84.15
N THR A 764 11.33 8.68 -83.68
CA THR A 764 10.83 10.01 -83.29
C THR A 764 11.74 10.63 -82.23
N GLY A 765 12.16 11.88 -82.45
CA GLY A 765 13.13 12.59 -81.62
C GLY A 765 14.60 12.32 -81.96
N SER A 766 14.92 11.47 -82.95
CA SER A 766 16.31 11.33 -83.42
C SER A 766 16.82 12.67 -83.99
N PRO A 767 18.09 13.03 -83.75
CA PRO A 767 18.63 14.31 -84.18
C PRO A 767 18.88 14.35 -85.69
N VAL A 768 18.67 15.53 -86.27
CA VAL A 768 19.12 15.87 -87.63
C VAL A 768 20.39 16.71 -87.53
N MET A 769 21.44 16.27 -88.20
CA MET A 769 22.81 16.73 -88.01
C MET A 769 23.35 17.39 -89.28
N TYR A 770 24.09 18.48 -89.11
CA TYR A 770 24.91 19.08 -90.15
C TYR A 770 26.35 19.15 -89.63
N ARG A 771 27.30 18.51 -90.33
CA ARG A 771 28.72 18.43 -89.93
C ARG A 771 28.95 18.00 -88.47
N GLY A 772 28.11 17.11 -87.95
CA GLY A 772 28.21 16.60 -86.57
C GLY A 772 27.57 17.51 -85.50
N VAL A 773 26.92 18.61 -85.87
CA VAL A 773 26.14 19.48 -84.96
C VAL A 773 24.65 19.21 -85.11
N GLU A 774 23.92 19.11 -84.00
CA GLU A 774 22.46 18.95 -83.99
C GLU A 774 21.77 20.23 -84.43
N VAL A 775 21.15 20.19 -85.60
CA VAL A 775 20.47 21.33 -86.22
C VAL A 775 18.96 21.14 -86.32
N GLY A 776 18.45 19.93 -86.07
CA GLY A 776 17.02 19.62 -86.11
C GLY A 776 16.68 18.28 -85.45
N THR A 777 15.43 17.83 -85.62
CA THR A 777 14.93 16.56 -85.07
C THR A 777 13.88 15.90 -85.96
N ILE A 778 13.69 14.59 -85.81
CA ILE A 778 12.57 13.85 -86.41
C ILE A 778 11.32 14.09 -85.57
N ARG A 779 10.28 14.68 -86.18
CA ARG A 779 8.98 14.96 -85.56
C ARG A 779 8.06 13.74 -85.58
N SER A 780 7.96 13.07 -86.72
CA SER A 780 7.11 11.88 -86.88
C SER A 780 7.60 11.00 -88.02
N LEU A 781 7.19 9.73 -87.98
CA LEU A 781 7.46 8.70 -88.98
C LEU A 781 6.12 8.10 -89.38
N GLU A 782 5.78 8.17 -90.66
CA GLU A 782 4.50 7.69 -91.17
C GLU A 782 4.74 6.90 -92.46
N LEU A 783 3.95 5.87 -92.72
CA LEU A 783 3.98 5.23 -94.04
C LEU A 783 3.31 6.17 -95.04
N ASN A 784 3.83 6.23 -96.27
CA ASN A 784 3.07 6.87 -97.34
C ASN A 784 1.75 6.10 -97.60
N PRO A 785 0.77 6.70 -98.28
CA PRO A 785 -0.55 6.07 -98.45
C PRO A 785 -0.56 4.69 -99.15
N ILE A 786 0.50 4.36 -99.89
CA ILE A 786 0.65 3.08 -100.62
C ILE A 786 1.41 2.04 -99.78
N GLY A 787 2.10 2.47 -98.72
CA GLY A 787 2.85 1.61 -97.79
C GLY A 787 4.22 1.13 -98.31
N ASP A 788 4.70 1.66 -99.44
CA ASP A 788 5.98 1.27 -100.06
C ASP A 788 7.18 2.16 -99.65
N ARG A 789 6.91 3.29 -98.97
CA ARG A 789 7.93 4.19 -98.42
C ARG A 789 7.54 4.71 -97.04
N VAL A 790 8.54 5.01 -96.22
CA VAL A 790 8.37 5.77 -94.97
C VAL A 790 8.61 7.25 -95.25
N LEU A 791 7.66 8.09 -94.86
CA LEU A 791 7.76 9.54 -94.78
C LEU A 791 8.30 9.93 -93.40
N VAL A 792 9.52 10.46 -93.39
CA VAL A 792 10.20 10.95 -92.20
C VAL A 792 10.00 12.47 -92.13
N HIS A 793 9.14 12.92 -91.23
CA HIS A 793 8.91 14.35 -91.02
C HIS A 793 9.99 14.89 -90.10
N ILE A 794 10.80 15.81 -90.60
CA ILE A 794 11.86 16.45 -89.82
C ILE A 794 11.61 17.95 -89.65
N LEU A 795 12.12 18.51 -88.56
CA LEU A 795 12.12 19.95 -88.28
C LEU A 795 13.57 20.41 -88.12
N ILE A 796 13.99 21.39 -88.91
CA ILE A 796 15.29 22.07 -88.77
C ILE A 796 15.07 23.37 -87.98
N ALA A 797 15.94 23.71 -87.03
CA ALA A 797 15.85 24.98 -86.33
C ALA A 797 15.78 26.16 -87.32
N ASN A 798 14.93 27.15 -87.07
CA ASN A 798 14.80 28.30 -87.97
C ASN A 798 16.13 29.02 -88.24
N LYS A 799 17.02 29.10 -87.24
CA LYS A 799 18.38 29.64 -87.39
C LYS A 799 19.31 28.84 -88.32
N HIS A 800 18.94 27.63 -88.69
CA HIS A 800 19.75 26.74 -89.54
C HIS A 800 19.05 26.40 -90.87
N LYS A 801 17.88 26.98 -91.15
CA LYS A 801 17.09 26.67 -92.36
C LYS A 801 17.85 26.93 -93.67
N ALA A 802 18.75 27.91 -93.68
CA ALA A 802 19.55 28.29 -94.84
C ALA A 802 20.64 27.27 -95.20
N LEU A 803 20.94 26.32 -94.30
CA LEU A 803 21.87 25.23 -94.57
C LEU A 803 21.28 24.21 -95.55
N VAL A 804 19.95 24.11 -95.63
CA VAL A 804 19.27 23.16 -96.51
C VAL A 804 18.96 23.81 -97.85
N ARG A 805 19.54 23.27 -98.92
CA ARG A 805 19.36 23.68 -100.31
C ARG A 805 18.58 22.64 -101.08
N GLN A 806 18.10 23.02 -102.27
CA GLN A 806 17.32 22.11 -103.12
C GLN A 806 18.10 20.86 -103.53
N ASN A 807 19.43 20.92 -103.54
CA ASN A 807 20.33 19.80 -103.81
C ASN A 807 20.98 19.21 -102.55
N SER A 808 20.48 19.51 -101.35
CA SER A 808 20.98 18.86 -100.13
C SER A 808 20.66 17.37 -100.14
N GLU A 809 21.64 16.56 -99.75
CA GLU A 809 21.48 15.12 -99.65
C GLU A 809 21.46 14.69 -98.18
N PHE A 810 20.51 13.83 -97.85
CA PHE A 810 20.29 13.31 -96.49
C PHE A 810 20.65 11.82 -96.45
N TRP A 811 21.30 11.39 -95.39
CA TRP A 811 21.61 9.98 -95.17
C TRP A 811 21.46 9.59 -93.70
N ILE A 812 21.25 8.30 -93.46
CA ILE A 812 21.20 7.72 -92.12
C ILE A 812 22.60 7.83 -91.50
N ALA A 813 22.67 8.49 -90.35
CA ALA A 813 23.85 8.59 -89.50
C ALA A 813 23.67 7.65 -88.30
N SER A 814 23.77 6.34 -88.56
CA SER A 814 23.79 5.31 -87.50
C SER A 814 25.17 5.25 -86.86
N GLY A 815 25.24 5.19 -85.53
CA GLY A 815 26.47 5.35 -84.73
C GLY A 815 27.60 4.34 -84.93
N TYR A 816 27.51 3.40 -85.89
CA TYR A 816 28.60 2.52 -86.30
C TYR A 816 28.75 2.48 -87.83
N GLY A 817 29.92 2.89 -88.31
CA GLY A 817 30.37 2.61 -89.68
C GLY A 817 31.66 1.80 -89.62
N MET A 818 31.64 0.57 -90.15
CA MET A 818 32.82 -0.30 -90.23
C MET A 818 33.19 -0.48 -91.71
N GLU A 819 34.36 0.01 -92.10
CA GLU A 819 34.89 -0.15 -93.45
C GLU A 819 36.14 -1.02 -93.40
N LEU A 820 36.09 -2.16 -94.10
CA LEU A 820 37.22 -3.07 -94.30
C LEU A 820 37.92 -2.71 -95.62
N GLY A 821 39.14 -2.19 -95.52
CA GLY A 821 40.03 -1.99 -96.66
C GLY A 821 41.19 -2.98 -96.67
N PHE A 822 41.88 -3.11 -97.80
CA PHE A 822 43.09 -3.95 -97.92
C PHE A 822 44.24 -3.51 -96.99
N THR A 823 44.18 -2.29 -96.44
CA THR A 823 45.19 -1.71 -95.55
C THR A 823 44.80 -1.71 -94.06
N GLY A 824 43.57 -2.13 -93.69
CA GLY A 824 43.13 -2.20 -92.30
C GLY A 824 41.63 -1.97 -92.09
N LEU A 825 41.21 -2.05 -90.82
CA LEU A 825 39.83 -1.82 -90.36
C LEU A 825 39.68 -0.36 -89.89
N SER A 826 38.76 0.40 -90.48
CA SER A 826 38.36 1.72 -90.00
C SER A 826 37.01 1.65 -89.29
N ILE A 827 36.95 2.12 -88.04
CA ILE A 827 35.73 2.15 -87.23
C ILE A 827 35.40 3.60 -86.90
N ASN A 828 34.26 4.09 -87.41
CA ASN A 828 33.71 5.40 -87.03
C ASN A 828 32.58 5.19 -86.02
N THR A 829 32.74 5.73 -84.80
CA THR A 829 31.74 5.65 -83.73
C THR A 829 31.07 7.01 -83.52
N GLY A 830 29.73 7.04 -83.58
CA GLY A 830 28.92 8.24 -83.28
C GLY A 830 28.77 8.51 -81.77
N SER A 831 27.99 9.52 -81.40
CA SER A 831 27.65 9.78 -79.99
C SER A 831 26.77 8.67 -79.40
N MET A 832 26.76 8.49 -78.07
CA MET A 832 25.91 7.49 -77.40
C MET A 832 24.42 7.68 -77.74
N GLN A 833 23.97 8.92 -77.94
CA GLN A 833 22.61 9.23 -78.36
C GLN A 833 22.34 8.78 -79.82
N GLN A 834 23.31 8.93 -80.73
CA GLN A 834 23.24 8.41 -82.10
C GLN A 834 23.30 6.89 -82.15
N LEU A 835 23.89 6.26 -81.13
CA LEU A 835 23.91 4.81 -80.98
C LEU A 835 22.52 4.24 -80.70
N LEU A 836 21.80 4.89 -79.77
CA LEU A 836 20.54 4.39 -79.24
C LEU A 836 19.34 4.79 -80.10
N LYS A 837 19.32 6.02 -80.63
CA LYS A 837 18.19 6.56 -81.40
C LYS A 837 18.47 6.62 -82.90
N GLY A 838 19.73 6.43 -83.32
CA GLY A 838 20.16 6.78 -84.67
C GLY A 838 20.06 8.28 -84.96
N GLY A 839 20.29 8.69 -86.19
CA GLY A 839 20.21 10.09 -86.59
C GLY A 839 20.20 10.25 -88.10
N ILE A 840 19.93 11.45 -88.57
CA ILE A 840 20.00 11.80 -89.99
C ILE A 840 21.05 12.87 -90.14
N ALA A 841 22.01 12.68 -91.03
CA ALA A 841 22.95 13.72 -91.41
C ALA A 841 22.64 14.22 -92.81
N PHE A 842 22.96 15.48 -93.08
CA PHE A 842 22.91 16.02 -94.43
C PHE A 842 24.11 16.91 -94.73
N SER A 843 24.37 17.06 -96.02
CA SER A 843 25.31 18.04 -96.55
C SER A 843 24.87 18.46 -97.95
N THR A 844 25.47 19.52 -98.46
CA THR A 844 25.16 20.09 -99.77
C THR A 844 26.37 19.92 -100.68
N PRO A 845 26.23 19.30 -101.88
CA PRO A 845 27.32 19.12 -102.83
C PRO A 845 28.07 20.40 -103.15
N SER A 846 29.40 20.31 -103.23
CA SER A 846 30.26 21.42 -103.68
C SER A 846 30.05 21.68 -105.18
N GLY A 847 29.72 22.92 -105.56
CA GLY A 847 29.59 23.32 -106.96
C GLY A 847 29.94 24.80 -107.14
N SER A 848 30.17 25.21 -108.39
CA SER A 848 30.44 26.63 -108.74
C SER A 848 29.21 27.53 -108.61
N VAL A 849 28.01 26.94 -108.54
CA VAL A 849 26.72 27.65 -108.38
C VAL A 849 25.99 27.11 -107.14
N VAL A 850 25.65 28.00 -106.21
CA VAL A 850 24.87 27.66 -105.01
C VAL A 850 23.38 27.59 -105.37
N GLN A 851 22.74 26.45 -105.10
CA GLN A 851 21.31 26.26 -105.35
C GLN A 851 20.45 27.03 -104.33
N PRO A 852 19.19 27.39 -104.67
CA PRO A 852 18.29 28.06 -103.73
C PRO A 852 18.02 27.25 -102.46
N GLN A 853 17.56 27.94 -101.40
CA GLN A 853 17.10 27.28 -100.18
C GLN A 853 15.92 26.35 -100.48
N ALA A 854 15.86 25.22 -99.76
CA ALA A 854 14.71 24.33 -99.83
C ALA A 854 13.41 25.05 -99.43
N LYS A 855 12.27 24.59 -99.97
CA LYS A 855 10.93 25.05 -99.55
C LYS A 855 10.42 24.24 -98.36
N ALA A 856 9.50 24.81 -97.58
CA ALA A 856 8.85 24.10 -96.49
C ALA A 856 8.12 22.84 -97.01
N ASN A 857 8.24 21.73 -96.29
CA ASN A 857 7.74 20.40 -96.65
C ASN A 857 8.29 19.86 -97.99
N GLN A 858 9.40 20.41 -98.49
CA GLN A 858 10.09 19.84 -99.64
C GLN A 858 10.55 18.41 -99.32
N ARG A 859 10.39 17.53 -100.31
CA ARG A 859 10.72 16.11 -100.23
C ARG A 859 12.16 15.86 -100.67
N PHE A 860 12.87 15.06 -99.90
CA PHE A 860 14.21 14.57 -100.22
C PHE A 860 14.26 13.05 -100.08
N LEU A 861 15.18 12.42 -100.81
CA LEU A 861 15.49 11.01 -100.58
C LEU A 861 16.43 10.91 -99.37
N LEU A 862 16.08 10.06 -98.40
CA LEU A 862 16.99 9.66 -97.32
C LEU A 862 17.76 8.42 -97.78
N GLN A 863 19.08 8.57 -97.87
CA GLN A 863 19.98 7.51 -98.32
C GLN A 863 20.41 6.62 -97.14
N ASP A 864 20.61 5.34 -97.39
CA ASP A 864 21.03 4.38 -96.35
C ASP A 864 22.49 4.60 -95.90
N LYS A 865 23.33 5.17 -96.78
CA LYS A 865 24.77 5.38 -96.54
C LYS A 865 25.19 6.78 -96.96
N ARG A 866 26.23 7.31 -96.31
CA ARG A 866 26.86 8.58 -96.68
C ARG A 866 27.43 8.49 -98.11
N PRO A 867 27.15 9.46 -99.00
CA PRO A 867 27.80 9.54 -100.30
C PRO A 867 29.33 9.65 -100.14
N LYS A 868 30.12 8.89 -100.92
CA LYS A 868 31.59 8.89 -100.81
C LYS A 868 32.20 10.29 -101.02
N GLU A 869 31.60 11.08 -101.90
CA GLU A 869 32.04 12.44 -102.23
C GLU A 869 31.68 13.45 -101.13
N ALA A 870 30.72 13.14 -100.26
CA ALA A 870 30.25 14.03 -99.19
C ALA A 870 31.29 14.31 -98.10
N ILE A 871 32.41 13.59 -98.10
CA ILE A 871 33.57 13.89 -97.24
C ILE A 871 34.28 15.18 -97.69
N ASN A 872 34.26 15.47 -98.99
CA ASN A 872 34.96 16.60 -99.59
C ASN A 872 34.03 17.79 -99.89
N TRP A 873 32.75 17.68 -99.53
CA TRP A 873 31.78 18.77 -99.70
C TRP A 873 31.97 19.85 -98.64
N ASN A 874 32.65 20.93 -99.03
CA ASN A 874 33.10 22.00 -98.14
C ASN A 874 32.37 23.33 -98.37
N LEU A 875 31.21 23.32 -99.05
CA LEU A 875 30.45 24.53 -99.35
C LEU A 875 30.14 25.30 -98.05
N GLY A 876 30.73 26.49 -97.91
CA GLY A 876 30.42 27.45 -96.83
C GLY A 876 29.26 28.33 -97.28
N ILE A 877 28.22 28.41 -96.47
CA ILE A 877 27.03 29.20 -96.78
C ILE A 877 26.99 30.36 -95.80
N LEU A 878 27.03 31.59 -96.30
CA LEU A 878 26.73 32.79 -95.53
C LEU A 878 25.21 32.99 -95.54
N ASP A 879 24.64 33.26 -94.37
CA ASP A 879 23.28 33.80 -94.28
C ASP A 879 23.31 35.20 -94.90
N ASN A 880 22.61 35.40 -96.02
CA ASN A 880 22.16 36.74 -96.35
C ASN A 880 20.95 36.98 -95.44
N GLU A 881 21.11 37.88 -94.47
CA GLU A 881 19.99 38.38 -93.65
C GLU A 881 18.81 38.84 -94.52
#